data_AF-A0AAD9J6W6-F1
#
_entry.id   AF-A0AAD9J6W6-F1
#
_cell.length_a   1.000
_cell.length_b   1.000
_cell.length_c   1.000
_cell.angle_alpha   90.00
_cell.angle_beta   90.00
_cell.angle_gamma   90.00
#
_symmetry.space_group_name_H-M   'P 1'
#
loop_
_entity.id
_entity.type
_entity.pdbx_description
1 polymer ?
#
loop_
_entity_poly.entity_id
_entity_poly.type
_entity_poly.pdbx_seq_one_letter_code
_entity_poly.pdbx_strand_id
1 'polypeptide(L)'
;MYEKTTRVRCYKNVFLGLPYLFVLGTGHADFVKKKSRFIGESRYVQSIEEVRFHVKRLRRVHPYARHIVWAFVVGNDRNQQGLSDDGEPHGTAGRPIMDHIEEFMYKNFLIVLVILLLVGASPIKMDLNAKYGASNFHTKGAEAFAKLVKKYTNGEVEITVHAGSSLVKGNPLKAVKDGTVAMTDMFIPFTSGGGKVFGVSALPFIANSYDEAFKLYQTSKHVYKKLFQKWNQKLLYAVSWPPSGLYTKKPIRSIADFKGLKTRTYDKNSANFINMAGGNAIALPWAEVYSALRTGLVNSVVTSSASGKDGKFWEVLDNFTKINYAYPLQAVTINLDYWKSLSKKQQHMMSKAAAEIERVQWQASKDENMAALTLLAKNNIKISEASSRLKKELDDIAQKLLAEYLKDADKKVKDIFRKYHKNRRNAYLSGSLLHVNVAACSLFAAVSGSSAATTATVGKITLHELKKRGYKQSLAIGSLAGAGFLSQVVGFLGIARALSEYIASLQLSPYALIIVVGFMYLLLGMILDGNPLLIEETVQKALNYGVSIGAHPSYPDRQGFGRRSMHVISEDLQAMIIYQIGALDALVRAHEGTISYVKPHGALYNDMMCNEHVFINIARAVARYDKELKLVLLANRNCEKYQGIAKEYEIKLLYEVFADRTYNDDGYLLARDKAGAVISDEMKVLGQVEHMIKYSTITTISGKKYKIAFDTICIHGDNPEVFPLVKKIHVLLGHA
;
A
#
# COMPACT_ATOMS: atom_id res chain seq x y z
N MET A 1 4.85 -34.81 -0.93
CA MET A 1 5.05 -35.88 0.05
C MET A 1 6.18 -35.44 0.96
N TYR A 2 5.88 -35.13 2.22
CA TYR A 2 6.89 -34.88 3.25
C TYR A 2 6.98 -36.18 4.05
N GLU A 3 8.05 -36.93 3.87
CA GLU A 3 8.44 -37.98 4.81
C GLU A 3 9.77 -37.55 5.40
N LYS A 4 9.73 -37.04 6.64
CA LYS A 4 10.93 -36.87 7.46
C LYS A 4 10.90 -37.98 8.50
N THR A 5 11.77 -38.97 8.34
CA THR A 5 11.92 -40.06 9.30
C THR A 5 13.34 -40.09 9.86
N THR A 6 13.45 -40.19 11.18
CA THR A 6 14.71 -40.43 11.88
C THR A 6 14.64 -41.82 12.50
N ARG A 7 15.53 -42.72 12.05
CA ARG A 7 15.62 -44.09 12.59
C ARG A 7 16.18 -44.07 14.00
N VAL A 8 15.63 -44.93 14.86
CA VAL A 8 16.11 -45.11 16.24
C VAL A 8 17.20 -46.16 16.27
N ARG A 9 18.33 -45.86 16.92
CA ARG A 9 19.40 -46.84 17.13
C ARG A 9 19.03 -47.71 18.33
N CYS A 10 19.17 -49.02 18.20
CA CYS A 10 18.90 -49.96 19.28
C CYS A 10 20.10 -50.89 19.48
N TYR A 11 20.38 -51.28 20.73
CA TYR A 11 21.34 -52.33 21.06
C TYR A 11 20.61 -53.58 21.54
N LYS A 12 21.03 -54.75 21.05
CA LYS A 12 20.53 -56.05 21.49
C LYS A 12 21.30 -56.48 22.73
N ASN A 13 20.58 -56.92 23.76
CA ASN A 13 21.16 -57.40 25.02
C ASN A 13 20.34 -58.58 25.56
N VAL A 14 20.84 -59.29 26.57
CA VAL A 14 20.20 -60.46 27.18
C VAL A 14 20.02 -60.22 28.68
N PHE A 15 18.82 -60.43 29.22
CA PHE A 15 18.52 -60.36 30.65
C PHE A 15 17.68 -61.58 31.03
N LEU A 16 18.10 -62.33 32.06
CA LEU A 16 17.47 -63.58 32.49
C LEU A 16 17.23 -64.60 31.35
N GLY A 17 18.17 -64.68 30.39
CA GLY A 17 18.10 -65.64 29.27
C GLY A 17 17.24 -65.21 28.08
N LEU A 18 16.55 -64.05 28.13
CA LEU A 18 15.72 -63.54 27.03
C LEU A 18 16.39 -62.35 26.31
N PRO A 19 16.40 -62.33 24.97
CA PRO A 19 16.91 -61.19 24.20
C PRO A 19 15.95 -59.99 24.27
N TYR A 20 16.48 -58.79 24.45
CA TYR A 20 15.73 -57.54 24.43
C TYR A 20 16.45 -56.43 23.64
N LEU A 21 15.69 -55.42 23.20
CA LEU A 21 16.22 -54.25 22.50
C LEU A 21 16.20 -53.01 23.40
N PHE A 22 17.37 -52.42 23.60
CA PHE A 22 17.54 -51.16 24.31
C PHE A 22 17.60 -50.00 23.32
N VAL A 23 16.73 -49.02 23.50
CA VAL A 23 16.52 -47.90 22.57
C VAL A 23 17.42 -46.73 22.95
N LEU A 24 18.23 -46.26 21.98
CA LEU A 24 19.08 -45.08 22.14
C LEU A 24 18.54 -43.89 21.35
N GLY A 25 18.12 -42.89 22.11
CA GLY A 25 17.67 -41.61 21.59
C GLY A 25 16.18 -41.58 21.25
N THR A 26 15.83 -40.62 20.39
CA THR A 26 14.44 -40.33 20.01
C THR A 26 14.24 -40.55 18.52
N GLY A 27 13.20 -41.29 18.15
CA GLY A 27 12.72 -41.43 16.79
C GLY A 27 11.65 -40.41 16.48
N HIS A 28 11.62 -39.94 15.24
CA HIS A 28 10.58 -39.05 14.75
C HIS A 28 10.15 -39.47 13.36
N ALA A 29 8.85 -39.47 13.11
CA ALA A 29 8.26 -39.71 11.81
C ALA A 29 7.14 -38.69 11.58
N ASP A 30 7.17 -37.99 10.45
CA ASP A 30 6.10 -37.09 10.02
C ASP A 30 5.73 -37.43 8.58
N PHE A 31 4.51 -37.91 8.40
CA PHE A 31 4.01 -38.35 7.10
C PHE A 31 2.52 -38.08 6.94
N VAL A 32 2.09 -37.98 5.69
CA VAL A 32 0.68 -37.74 5.33
C VAL A 32 0.15 -38.97 4.61
N LYS A 33 -0.93 -39.55 5.13
CA LYS A 33 -1.62 -40.68 4.50
C LYS A 33 -3.10 -40.34 4.34
N LYS A 34 -3.59 -40.42 3.09
CA LYS A 34 -4.94 -39.95 2.70
C LYS A 34 -5.14 -38.47 3.08
N LYS A 35 -6.09 -38.18 3.99
CA LYS A 35 -6.48 -36.82 4.45
C LYS A 35 -6.00 -36.52 5.88
N SER A 36 -5.09 -37.33 6.41
CA SER A 36 -4.59 -37.19 7.78
C SER A 36 -3.06 -37.09 7.78
N ARG A 37 -2.54 -36.19 8.61
CA ARG A 37 -1.11 -36.11 8.92
C ARG A 37 -0.86 -36.86 10.23
N PHE A 38 0.18 -37.68 10.21
CA PHE A 38 0.60 -38.54 11.32
C PHE A 38 1.98 -38.08 11.77
N ILE A 39 2.11 -37.78 13.06
CA ILE A 39 3.39 -37.43 13.69
C ILE A 39 3.68 -38.49 14.75
N GLY A 40 4.64 -39.37 14.47
CA GLY A 40 5.14 -40.39 15.38
C GLY A 40 6.38 -39.91 16.14
N GLU A 41 6.38 -40.04 17.46
CA GLU A 41 7.56 -39.90 18.31
C GLU A 41 7.80 -41.20 19.08
N SER A 42 9.04 -41.68 19.08
CA SER A 42 9.44 -42.79 19.93
C SER A 42 10.66 -42.43 20.77
N ARG A 43 10.75 -42.93 21.99
CA ARG A 43 11.82 -42.55 22.92
C ARG A 43 12.01 -43.54 24.07
N TYR A 44 13.20 -43.48 24.65
CA TYR A 44 13.47 -44.08 25.94
C TYR A 44 12.73 -43.34 27.07
N VAL A 45 12.24 -44.08 28.06
CA VAL A 45 11.55 -43.59 29.27
C VAL A 45 11.91 -44.41 30.51
N GLN A 46 12.15 -43.78 31.65
CA GLN A 46 12.55 -44.44 32.90
C GLN A 46 11.40 -44.68 33.88
N SER A 47 10.30 -43.94 33.75
CA SER A 47 9.16 -44.00 34.68
C SER A 47 7.82 -43.71 33.99
N ILE A 48 6.72 -44.07 34.65
CA ILE A 48 5.36 -43.74 34.19
C ILE A 48 5.14 -42.22 34.23
N GLU A 49 5.74 -41.52 35.19
CA GLU A 49 5.68 -40.06 35.30
C GLU A 49 6.28 -39.38 34.05
N GLU A 50 7.40 -39.91 33.54
CA GLU A 50 8.03 -39.42 32.32
C GLU A 50 7.11 -39.63 31.10
N VAL A 51 6.47 -40.79 31.00
CA VAL A 51 5.46 -41.08 29.95
C VAL A 51 4.34 -40.04 30.00
N ARG A 52 3.73 -39.83 31.17
CA ARG A 52 2.63 -38.87 31.35
C ARG A 52 3.07 -37.44 31.01
N PHE A 53 4.28 -37.05 31.38
CA PHE A 53 4.85 -35.74 31.04
C PHE A 53 4.97 -35.56 29.52
N HIS A 54 5.47 -36.56 28.80
CA HIS A 54 5.62 -36.47 27.34
C HIS A 54 4.31 -36.44 26.59
N VAL A 55 3.34 -37.27 26.98
CA VAL A 55 1.99 -37.23 26.39
C VAL A 55 1.34 -35.86 26.63
N LYS A 56 1.44 -35.31 27.85
CA LYS A 56 0.95 -33.96 28.16
C LYS A 56 1.67 -32.88 27.34
N ARG A 57 2.99 -32.97 27.18
CA ARG A 57 3.78 -32.06 26.34
C ARG A 57 3.27 -32.09 24.89
N LEU A 58 3.07 -33.28 24.32
CA LEU A 58 2.59 -33.43 22.94
C LEU A 58 1.18 -32.88 22.77
N ARG A 59 0.28 -33.05 23.75
CA ARG A 59 -1.04 -32.40 23.75
C ARG A 59 -0.95 -30.86 23.75
N ARG A 60 0.04 -30.28 24.42
CA ARG A 60 0.29 -28.83 24.43
C ARG A 60 0.90 -28.33 23.10
N VAL A 61 1.81 -29.09 22.51
CA VAL A 61 2.46 -28.75 21.23
C VAL A 61 1.49 -28.92 20.06
N HIS A 62 0.58 -29.90 20.13
CA HIS A 62 -0.42 -30.19 19.12
C HIS A 62 -1.85 -30.07 19.69
N PRO A 63 -2.32 -28.85 20.02
CA PRO A 63 -3.62 -28.65 20.64
C PRO A 63 -4.81 -29.02 19.72
N TYR A 64 -4.56 -29.14 18.41
CA TYR A 64 -5.55 -29.50 17.39
C TYR A 64 -5.48 -30.97 16.96
N ALA A 65 -4.69 -31.79 17.65
CA ALA A 65 -4.66 -33.23 17.40
C ALA A 65 -6.03 -33.84 17.68
N ARG A 66 -6.55 -34.64 16.74
CA ARG A 66 -7.81 -35.36 16.93
C ARG A 66 -7.62 -36.50 17.93
N HIS A 67 -6.52 -37.24 17.77
CA HIS A 67 -6.13 -38.36 18.61
C HIS A 67 -4.62 -38.28 18.89
N ILE A 68 -4.23 -38.59 20.12
CA ILE A 68 -2.85 -38.81 20.58
C ILE A 68 -2.81 -40.21 21.18
N VAL A 69 -2.54 -41.19 20.32
CA VAL A 69 -2.46 -42.60 20.64
C VAL A 69 -1.06 -42.91 21.17
N TRP A 70 -0.92 -43.78 22.16
CA TRP A 70 0.40 -44.15 22.69
C TRP A 70 0.41 -45.55 23.31
N ALA A 71 1.60 -46.14 23.40
CA ALA A 71 1.88 -47.35 24.19
C ALA A 71 3.29 -47.29 24.79
N PHE A 72 3.47 -47.87 25.98
CA PHE A 72 4.76 -47.87 26.68
C PHE A 72 5.01 -49.14 27.49
N VAL A 73 6.29 -49.42 27.74
CA VAL A 73 6.77 -50.41 28.71
C VAL A 73 7.92 -49.81 29.52
N VAL A 74 7.86 -49.93 30.84
CA VAL A 74 8.86 -49.45 31.80
C VAL A 74 9.22 -50.56 32.79
N GLY A 75 10.49 -50.63 33.19
CA GLY A 75 11.01 -51.54 34.22
C GLY A 75 11.78 -52.74 33.66
N ASN A 76 12.54 -53.41 34.53
CA ASN A 76 13.41 -54.52 34.15
C ASN A 76 12.65 -55.77 33.67
N ASP A 77 11.50 -56.04 34.28
CA ASP A 77 10.68 -57.23 34.00
C ASP A 77 9.42 -56.88 33.16
N ARG A 78 9.36 -55.66 32.60
CA ARG A 78 8.19 -55.15 31.85
C ARG A 78 6.88 -55.10 32.65
N ASN A 79 6.95 -55.17 33.98
CA ASN A 79 5.79 -55.17 34.90
C ASN A 79 4.90 -53.91 34.79
N GLN A 80 5.39 -52.84 34.17
CA GLN A 80 4.64 -51.59 34.02
C GLN A 80 4.46 -51.27 32.53
N GLN A 81 3.27 -51.52 32.03
CA GLN A 81 2.89 -51.25 30.65
C GLN A 81 1.55 -50.54 30.56
N GLY A 82 1.33 -49.81 29.48
CA GLY A 82 0.06 -49.15 29.24
C GLY A 82 -0.09 -48.71 27.79
N LEU A 83 -1.33 -48.60 27.35
CA LEU A 83 -1.70 -48.12 26.01
C LEU A 83 -2.93 -47.22 26.08
N SER A 84 -3.12 -46.40 25.05
CA SER A 84 -4.29 -45.54 24.88
C SER A 84 -4.62 -45.38 23.41
N ASP A 85 -5.88 -45.63 23.07
CA ASP A 85 -6.45 -45.35 21.74
C ASP A 85 -6.92 -43.89 21.57
N ASP A 86 -6.98 -43.09 22.65
CA ASP A 86 -7.41 -41.67 22.69
C ASP A 86 -8.56 -41.33 21.73
N GLY A 87 -9.70 -42.02 21.85
CA GLY A 87 -10.90 -41.75 21.06
C GLY A 87 -10.99 -42.47 19.70
N GLU A 88 -9.98 -43.24 19.30
CA GLU A 88 -10.12 -44.28 18.27
C GLU A 88 -10.90 -45.49 18.84
N PRO A 89 -11.55 -46.33 18.01
CA PRO A 89 -12.21 -47.53 18.48
C PRO A 89 -11.25 -48.42 19.29
N HIS A 90 -11.74 -49.00 20.39
CA HIS A 90 -10.89 -49.74 21.32
C HIS A 90 -10.06 -50.83 20.63
N GLY A 91 -8.75 -50.85 20.87
CA GLY A 91 -7.81 -51.82 20.33
C GLY A 91 -7.35 -51.57 18.89
N THR A 92 -7.72 -50.44 18.26
CA THR A 92 -7.40 -50.20 16.85
C THR A 92 -6.10 -49.46 16.60
N ALA A 93 -5.55 -48.76 17.61
CA ALA A 93 -4.35 -47.96 17.43
C ALA A 93 -3.30 -48.23 18.52
N GLY A 94 -3.67 -48.17 19.80
CA GLY A 94 -2.79 -48.42 20.93
C GLY A 94 -2.34 -49.87 21.04
N ARG A 95 -3.23 -50.83 20.75
CA ARG A 95 -2.89 -52.27 20.79
C ARG A 95 -1.86 -52.67 19.72
N PRO A 96 -2.00 -52.30 18.43
CA PRO A 96 -0.95 -52.56 17.44
C PRO A 96 0.42 -51.98 17.79
N ILE A 97 0.46 -50.81 18.43
CA ILE A 97 1.71 -50.22 18.91
C ILE A 97 2.30 -51.07 20.05
N MET A 98 1.46 -51.56 20.97
CA MET A 98 1.89 -52.46 22.03
C MET A 98 2.37 -53.81 21.50
N ASP A 99 1.66 -54.42 20.53
CA ASP A 99 2.06 -55.69 19.91
C ASP A 99 3.46 -55.57 19.30
N HIS A 100 3.76 -54.44 18.66
CA HIS A 100 5.10 -54.17 18.14
C HIS A 100 6.15 -53.99 19.24
N ILE A 101 5.79 -53.35 20.36
CA ILE A 101 6.67 -53.23 21.52
C ILE A 101 6.97 -54.62 22.10
N GLU A 102 5.94 -55.47 22.21
CA GLU A 102 6.01 -56.85 22.73
C GLU A 102 6.87 -57.74 21.82
N GLU A 103 6.58 -57.78 20.51
CA GLU A 103 7.27 -58.58 19.48
C GLU A 103 8.78 -58.35 19.47
N PHE A 104 9.20 -57.09 19.50
CA PHE A 104 10.61 -56.71 19.44
C PHE A 104 11.30 -56.66 20.80
N MET A 105 10.58 -57.03 21.87
CA MET A 105 11.08 -57.09 23.24
C MET A 105 11.75 -55.76 23.67
N TYR A 106 11.15 -54.61 23.34
CA TYR A 106 11.67 -53.30 23.76
C TYR A 106 11.55 -53.09 25.26
N LYS A 107 12.56 -52.43 25.85
CA LYS A 107 12.63 -52.08 27.26
C LYS A 107 12.68 -50.57 27.46
N ASN A 108 11.97 -50.05 28.48
CA ASN A 108 11.96 -48.63 28.85
C ASN A 108 11.65 -47.73 27.66
N PHE A 109 10.53 -48.00 26.99
CA PHE A 109 10.23 -47.44 25.68
C PHE A 109 8.80 -46.93 25.58
N LEU A 110 8.65 -45.80 24.90
CA LEU A 110 7.38 -45.13 24.61
C LEU A 110 7.29 -44.85 23.11
N ILE A 111 6.14 -45.16 22.52
CA ILE A 111 5.74 -44.70 21.19
C ILE A 111 4.46 -43.87 21.33
N VAL A 112 4.44 -42.68 20.72
CA VAL A 112 3.28 -41.79 20.62
C VAL A 112 3.01 -41.47 19.15
N LEU A 113 1.74 -41.54 18.75
CA LEU A 113 1.26 -41.18 17.43
C LEU A 113 0.20 -40.08 17.54
N VAL A 114 0.50 -38.92 16.97
CA VAL A 114 -0.39 -37.76 16.90
C VAL A 114 -1.08 -37.74 15.53
N ILE A 115 -2.42 -37.77 15.54
CA ILE A 115 -3.25 -37.80 14.33
C ILE A 115 -3.92 -36.43 14.14
N LEU A 116 -3.62 -35.77 13.03
CA LEU A 116 -4.17 -34.47 12.64
C LEU A 116 -5.04 -34.63 11.38
N LEU A 117 -6.32 -34.26 11.46
CA LEU A 117 -7.18 -34.14 10.28
C LEU A 117 -6.75 -32.92 9.45
N LEU A 118 -6.44 -33.11 8.17
CA LEU A 118 -6.35 -32.00 7.24
C LEU A 118 -7.77 -31.60 6.86
N VAL A 119 -8.36 -30.66 7.59
CA VAL A 119 -9.67 -30.10 7.26
C VAL A 119 -9.51 -29.22 6.02
N GLY A 120 -9.64 -29.82 4.84
CA GLY A 120 -10.06 -29.09 3.65
C GLY A 120 -11.56 -28.92 3.71
N ALA A 121 -12.04 -27.82 4.31
CA ALA A 121 -13.44 -27.43 4.17
C ALA A 121 -13.73 -27.24 2.67
N SER A 122 -14.89 -27.71 2.21
CA SER A 122 -15.37 -27.36 0.87
C SER A 122 -15.36 -25.83 0.74
N PRO A 123 -14.82 -25.27 -0.35
CA PRO A 123 -14.71 -23.82 -0.50
C PRO A 123 -16.08 -23.17 -0.40
N ILE A 124 -16.19 -22.08 0.36
CA ILE A 124 -17.40 -21.26 0.39
C ILE A 124 -17.48 -20.54 -0.96
N LYS A 125 -18.46 -20.94 -1.78
CA LYS A 125 -18.70 -20.36 -3.10
C LYS A 125 -19.71 -19.23 -3.01
N MET A 126 -19.41 -18.12 -3.68
CA MET A 126 -20.24 -16.93 -3.71
C MET A 126 -20.30 -16.37 -5.12
N ASP A 127 -21.47 -15.88 -5.53
CA ASP A 127 -21.63 -15.18 -6.81
C ASP A 127 -21.59 -13.66 -6.60
N LEU A 128 -20.84 -12.98 -7.48
CA LEU A 128 -20.76 -11.53 -7.57
C LEU A 128 -21.34 -11.08 -8.91
N ASN A 129 -22.44 -10.34 -8.87
CA ASN A 129 -23.00 -9.70 -10.07
C ASN A 129 -22.21 -8.44 -10.41
N ALA A 130 -21.60 -8.39 -11.59
CA ALA A 130 -20.92 -7.22 -12.14
C ALA A 130 -21.81 -6.53 -13.18
N LYS A 131 -22.04 -5.23 -13.03
CA LYS A 131 -23.02 -4.42 -13.75
C LYS A 131 -22.64 -4.24 -15.22
N TYR A 132 -21.35 -4.11 -15.49
CA TYR A 132 -20.81 -3.81 -16.81
C TYR A 132 -20.17 -5.04 -17.46
N GLY A 133 -19.93 -4.99 -18.77
CA GLY A 133 -19.33 -6.10 -19.52
C GLY A 133 -17.91 -6.45 -19.07
N ALA A 134 -17.44 -7.64 -19.45
CA ALA A 134 -16.14 -8.19 -19.01
C ALA A 134 -14.92 -7.33 -19.39
N SER A 135 -15.02 -6.54 -20.47
CA SER A 135 -13.94 -5.63 -20.89
C SER A 135 -13.79 -4.39 -20.00
N ASN A 136 -14.84 -4.02 -19.25
CA ASN A 136 -14.87 -2.81 -18.43
C ASN A 136 -13.95 -2.93 -17.21
N PHE A 137 -13.27 -1.83 -16.86
CA PHE A 137 -12.27 -1.83 -15.79
C PHE A 137 -12.86 -2.11 -14.40
N HIS A 138 -14.14 -1.82 -14.13
CA HIS A 138 -14.78 -2.20 -12.88
C HIS A 138 -14.99 -3.70 -12.77
N THR A 139 -15.43 -4.35 -13.86
CA THR A 139 -15.60 -5.80 -13.93
C THR A 139 -14.27 -6.53 -13.79
N LYS A 140 -13.22 -6.06 -14.47
CA LYS A 140 -11.84 -6.55 -14.28
C LYS A 140 -11.36 -6.38 -12.84
N GLY A 141 -11.72 -5.26 -12.20
CA GLY A 141 -11.44 -5.03 -10.79
C GLY A 141 -12.13 -6.04 -9.87
N ALA A 142 -13.39 -6.39 -10.14
CA ALA A 142 -14.13 -7.42 -9.40
C ALA A 142 -13.53 -8.82 -9.60
N GLU A 143 -13.08 -9.16 -10.81
CA GLU A 143 -12.37 -10.41 -11.08
C GLU A 143 -11.01 -10.46 -10.36
N ALA A 144 -10.27 -9.36 -10.35
CA ALA A 144 -9.02 -9.25 -9.60
C ALA A 144 -9.26 -9.39 -8.09
N PHE A 145 -10.34 -8.80 -7.57
CA PHE A 145 -10.79 -9.01 -6.19
C PHE A 145 -11.08 -10.47 -5.89
N ALA A 146 -11.87 -11.16 -6.73
CA ALA A 146 -12.16 -12.58 -6.57
C ALA A 146 -10.88 -13.44 -6.54
N LYS A 147 -9.93 -13.16 -7.43
CA LYS A 147 -8.61 -13.84 -7.46
C LYS A 147 -7.80 -13.59 -6.19
N LEU A 148 -7.76 -12.36 -5.68
CA LEU A 148 -7.06 -12.03 -4.43
C LEU A 148 -7.70 -12.68 -3.21
N VAL A 149 -9.04 -12.71 -3.14
CA VAL A 149 -9.75 -13.43 -2.07
C VAL A 149 -9.36 -14.89 -2.08
N LYS A 150 -9.47 -15.57 -3.22
CA LYS A 150 -9.08 -16.99 -3.37
C LYS A 150 -7.62 -17.21 -2.95
N LYS A 151 -6.72 -16.32 -3.34
CA LYS A 151 -5.29 -16.37 -2.96
C LYS A 151 -5.11 -16.22 -1.45
N TYR A 152 -5.69 -15.21 -0.82
CA TYR A 152 -5.47 -14.92 0.60
C TYR A 152 -6.17 -15.90 1.54
N THR A 153 -7.24 -16.55 1.09
CA THR A 153 -7.92 -17.59 1.86
C THR A 153 -7.43 -18.99 1.50
N ASN A 154 -6.36 -19.15 0.71
CA ASN A 154 -5.87 -20.44 0.22
C ASN A 154 -6.97 -21.33 -0.38
N GLY A 155 -7.88 -20.73 -1.15
CA GLY A 155 -9.02 -21.43 -1.76
C GLY A 155 -10.23 -21.64 -0.85
N GLU A 156 -10.19 -21.32 0.44
CA GLU A 156 -11.35 -21.51 1.34
C GLU A 156 -12.58 -20.67 0.95
N VAL A 157 -12.39 -19.56 0.23
CA VAL A 157 -13.46 -18.71 -0.30
C VAL A 157 -13.24 -18.52 -1.80
N GLU A 158 -14.24 -18.84 -2.60
CA GLU A 158 -14.23 -18.68 -4.05
C GLU A 158 -15.39 -17.77 -4.49
N ILE A 159 -15.07 -16.77 -5.29
CA ILE A 159 -16.04 -15.81 -5.82
C ILE A 159 -16.10 -15.97 -7.34
N THR A 160 -17.29 -16.21 -7.88
CA THR A 160 -17.55 -16.22 -9.33
C THR A 160 -18.13 -14.88 -9.75
N VAL A 161 -17.47 -14.20 -10.69
CA VAL A 161 -17.91 -12.90 -11.19
C VAL A 161 -18.74 -13.08 -12.46
N HIS A 162 -19.93 -12.49 -12.47
CA HIS A 162 -20.89 -12.58 -13.56
C HIS A 162 -21.10 -11.20 -14.19
N ALA A 163 -20.51 -10.98 -15.36
CA ALA A 163 -20.49 -9.68 -16.03
C ALA A 163 -21.83 -9.30 -16.69
N GLY A 164 -22.02 -8.01 -16.95
CA GLY A 164 -23.13 -7.49 -17.75
C GLY A 164 -24.50 -7.54 -17.08
N SER A 165 -24.55 -7.51 -15.75
CA SER A 165 -25.79 -7.63 -14.97
C SER A 165 -26.57 -8.93 -15.25
N SER A 166 -25.86 -10.03 -15.56
CA SER A 166 -26.49 -11.29 -15.97
C SER A 166 -27.30 -11.96 -14.83
N LEU A 167 -26.94 -11.72 -13.56
CA LEU A 167 -27.66 -12.25 -12.41
C LEU A 167 -28.69 -11.27 -11.84
N VAL A 168 -28.44 -9.96 -11.92
CA VAL A 168 -29.31 -8.94 -11.31
C VAL A 168 -29.82 -7.96 -12.36
N LYS A 169 -31.08 -8.12 -12.76
CA LYS A 169 -31.77 -7.21 -13.69
C LYS A 169 -32.51 -6.05 -12.99
N GLY A 170 -32.79 -6.19 -11.69
CA GLY A 170 -33.56 -5.24 -10.88
C GLY A 170 -32.71 -4.34 -9.98
N ASN A 171 -33.25 -3.98 -8.81
CA ASN A 171 -32.52 -3.16 -7.84
C ASN A 171 -31.40 -3.98 -7.15
N PRO A 172 -30.12 -3.61 -7.33
CA PRO A 172 -29.00 -4.37 -6.76
C PRO A 172 -28.95 -4.32 -5.23
N LEU A 173 -29.45 -3.24 -4.59
CA LEU A 173 -29.56 -3.20 -3.13
C LEU A 173 -30.52 -4.27 -2.61
N LYS A 174 -31.65 -4.48 -3.30
CA LYS A 174 -32.62 -5.49 -2.89
C LYS A 174 -32.08 -6.90 -3.13
N ALA A 175 -31.49 -7.16 -4.30
CA ALA A 175 -30.93 -8.47 -4.64
C ALA A 175 -29.88 -8.97 -3.64
N VAL A 176 -28.98 -8.09 -3.18
CA VAL A 176 -28.00 -8.47 -2.14
C VAL A 176 -28.66 -8.54 -0.76
N LYS A 177 -29.59 -7.64 -0.43
CA LYS A 177 -30.31 -7.67 0.87
C LYS A 177 -31.00 -9.02 1.09
N ASP A 178 -31.72 -9.48 0.07
CA ASP A 178 -32.54 -10.69 0.09
C ASP A 178 -31.70 -11.97 -0.10
N GLY A 179 -30.39 -11.83 -0.36
CA GLY A 179 -29.46 -12.96 -0.53
C GLY A 179 -29.55 -13.66 -1.88
N THR A 180 -30.27 -13.11 -2.87
CA THR A 180 -30.35 -13.64 -4.23
C THR A 180 -28.97 -13.76 -4.88
N VAL A 181 -28.09 -12.80 -4.59
CA VAL A 181 -26.66 -12.88 -4.87
C VAL A 181 -25.89 -12.49 -3.61
N ALA A 182 -24.75 -13.14 -3.37
CA ALA A 182 -23.92 -12.84 -2.22
C ALA A 182 -23.31 -11.43 -2.33
N MET A 183 -22.92 -11.04 -3.54
CA MET A 183 -22.27 -9.77 -3.83
C MET A 183 -22.80 -9.11 -5.11
N THR A 184 -22.68 -7.80 -5.17
CA THR A 184 -22.83 -7.06 -6.43
C THR A 184 -21.84 -5.91 -6.45
N ASP A 185 -21.37 -5.55 -7.64
CA ASP A 185 -20.97 -4.19 -7.89
C ASP A 185 -22.21 -3.35 -8.27
N MET A 186 -22.20 -2.06 -7.98
CA MET A 186 -23.31 -1.18 -8.30
C MET A 186 -22.86 0.26 -8.54
N PHE A 187 -23.54 0.91 -9.46
CA PHE A 187 -23.38 2.35 -9.70
C PHE A 187 -24.22 3.10 -8.68
N ILE A 188 -23.55 3.66 -7.67
CA ILE A 188 -24.20 4.21 -6.47
C ILE A 188 -25.21 5.31 -6.83
N PRO A 189 -24.89 6.32 -7.66
CA PRO A 189 -25.79 7.47 -7.88
C PRO A 189 -27.15 7.15 -8.50
N PHE A 190 -27.23 6.09 -9.31
CA PHE A 190 -28.46 5.66 -9.97
C PHE A 190 -29.26 4.62 -9.15
N THR A 191 -28.70 4.12 -8.05
CA THR A 191 -29.30 2.99 -7.32
C THR A 191 -30.42 3.46 -6.39
N SER A 192 -31.65 3.03 -6.69
CA SER A 192 -32.85 3.29 -5.90
C SER A 192 -32.75 2.75 -4.47
N GLY A 193 -33.22 3.51 -3.48
CA GLY A 193 -33.18 3.12 -2.06
C GLY A 193 -31.95 3.62 -1.28
N GLY A 194 -31.01 4.28 -1.96
CA GLY A 194 -29.82 4.88 -1.33
C GLY A 194 -30.02 6.28 -0.75
N GLY A 195 -31.18 6.90 -0.96
CA GLY A 195 -31.44 8.28 -0.56
C GLY A 195 -30.46 9.28 -1.17
N LYS A 196 -30.38 10.49 -0.60
CA LYS A 196 -29.52 11.55 -1.13
C LYS A 196 -28.04 11.15 -1.09
N VAL A 197 -27.54 10.51 -0.03
CA VAL A 197 -26.10 10.22 0.13
C VAL A 197 -25.48 9.50 -1.09
N PHE A 198 -26.23 8.65 -1.79
CA PHE A 198 -25.76 7.99 -3.02
C PHE A 198 -25.45 8.96 -4.18
N GLY A 199 -26.10 10.12 -4.21
CA GLY A 199 -25.84 11.16 -5.20
C GLY A 199 -24.65 12.06 -4.89
N VAL A 200 -24.02 11.98 -3.71
CA VAL A 200 -22.97 12.92 -3.27
C VAL A 200 -21.78 12.96 -4.25
N SER A 201 -21.36 11.82 -4.77
CA SER A 201 -20.23 11.73 -5.71
C SER A 201 -20.56 12.16 -7.13
N ALA A 202 -21.84 12.29 -7.46
CA ALA A 202 -22.34 12.67 -8.79
C ALA A 202 -22.90 14.09 -8.84
N LEU A 203 -22.66 14.90 -7.80
CA LEU A 203 -22.99 16.32 -7.82
C LEU A 203 -21.95 17.10 -8.63
N PRO A 204 -22.39 18.10 -9.42
CA PRO A 204 -21.53 18.88 -10.28
C PRO A 204 -20.47 19.67 -9.48
N PHE A 205 -19.21 19.59 -9.91
CA PHE A 205 -18.08 20.44 -9.49
C PHE A 205 -17.78 20.47 -7.98
N ILE A 206 -18.23 19.46 -7.23
CA ILE A 206 -17.87 19.31 -5.82
C ILE A 206 -16.40 18.86 -5.69
N ALA A 207 -15.99 17.94 -6.54
CA ALA A 207 -14.62 17.45 -6.66
C ALA A 207 -14.13 17.70 -8.09
N ASN A 208 -13.02 18.43 -8.21
CA ASN A 208 -12.44 18.85 -9.49
C ASN A 208 -11.20 18.03 -9.88
N SER A 209 -10.83 17.04 -9.07
CA SER A 209 -9.72 16.12 -9.32
C SER A 209 -9.99 14.77 -8.67
N TYR A 210 -9.24 13.74 -9.08
CA TYR A 210 -9.30 12.43 -8.43
C TYR A 210 -8.96 12.50 -6.93
N ASP A 211 -8.04 13.39 -6.53
CA ASP A 211 -7.65 13.51 -5.13
C ASP A 211 -8.76 14.17 -4.31
N GLU A 212 -9.43 15.19 -4.86
CA GLU A 212 -10.64 15.77 -4.26
C GLU A 212 -11.78 14.74 -4.19
N ALA A 213 -11.98 13.95 -5.25
CA ALA A 213 -12.99 12.90 -5.29
C ALA A 213 -12.72 11.80 -4.25
N PHE A 214 -11.46 11.39 -4.10
CA PHE A 214 -11.05 10.44 -3.07
C PHE A 214 -11.28 11.01 -1.66
N LYS A 215 -10.91 12.28 -1.41
CA LYS A 215 -11.18 12.95 -0.12
C LYS A 215 -12.69 13.04 0.18
N LEU A 216 -13.50 13.37 -0.82
CA LEU A 216 -14.95 13.40 -0.69
C LEU A 216 -15.49 12.00 -0.36
N TYR A 217 -15.00 10.97 -1.06
CA TYR A 217 -15.34 9.57 -0.78
C TYR A 217 -14.97 9.17 0.65
N GLN A 218 -13.73 9.40 1.09
CA GLN A 218 -13.29 9.04 2.45
C GLN A 218 -14.12 9.75 3.53
N THR A 219 -14.45 11.04 3.32
CA THR A 219 -15.33 11.80 4.21
C THR A 219 -16.74 11.19 4.27
N SER A 220 -17.23 10.68 3.13
CA SER A 220 -18.56 10.07 2.98
C SER A 220 -18.63 8.60 3.41
N LYS A 221 -17.49 7.89 3.46
CA LYS A 221 -17.40 6.41 3.58
C LYS A 221 -18.14 5.86 4.80
N HIS A 222 -18.11 6.57 5.93
CA HIS A 222 -18.82 6.17 7.14
C HIS A 222 -20.35 6.22 6.99
N VAL A 223 -20.89 7.19 6.23
CA VAL A 223 -22.33 7.30 5.96
C VAL A 223 -22.75 6.21 4.97
N TYR A 224 -21.95 5.95 3.93
CA TYR A 224 -22.18 4.82 3.02
C TYR A 224 -22.24 3.49 3.77
N LYS A 225 -21.25 3.20 4.64
CA LYS A 225 -21.24 1.98 5.46
C LYS A 225 -22.53 1.81 6.27
N LYS A 226 -22.97 2.87 6.97
CA LYS A 226 -24.20 2.83 7.77
C LYS A 226 -25.45 2.61 6.91
N LEU A 227 -25.49 3.19 5.72
CA LEU A 227 -26.61 3.00 4.80
C LEU A 227 -26.65 1.58 4.25
N PHE A 228 -25.52 1.03 3.80
CA PHE A 228 -25.46 -0.35 3.34
C PHE A 228 -25.82 -1.35 4.44
N GLN A 229 -25.44 -1.08 5.70
CA GLN A 229 -25.85 -1.91 6.83
C GLN A 229 -27.38 -1.96 7.01
N LYS A 230 -28.10 -0.85 6.78
CA LYS A 230 -29.58 -0.85 6.79
C LYS A 230 -30.18 -1.74 5.69
N TRP A 231 -29.43 -1.97 4.62
CA TRP A 231 -29.78 -2.86 3.52
C TRP A 231 -29.23 -4.28 3.70
N ASN A 232 -28.89 -4.69 4.92
CA ASN A 232 -28.27 -5.98 5.23
C ASN A 232 -26.95 -6.23 4.47
N GLN A 233 -26.16 -5.17 4.26
CA GLN A 233 -24.94 -5.22 3.45
C GLN A 233 -23.73 -4.61 4.14
N LYS A 234 -22.55 -5.15 3.81
CA LYS A 234 -21.26 -4.56 4.11
C LYS A 234 -20.65 -3.98 2.83
N LEU A 235 -20.23 -2.71 2.91
CA LEU A 235 -19.38 -2.10 1.88
C LEU A 235 -17.98 -2.71 1.95
N LEU A 236 -17.53 -3.34 0.85
CA LEU A 236 -16.17 -3.85 0.71
C LEU A 236 -15.24 -2.74 0.24
N TYR A 237 -15.51 -2.17 -0.94
CA TYR A 237 -14.77 -1.04 -1.49
C TYR A 237 -15.63 -0.19 -2.43
N ALA A 238 -15.19 1.04 -2.70
CA ALA A 238 -15.76 1.88 -3.75
C ALA A 238 -14.70 2.67 -4.49
N VAL A 239 -14.91 2.85 -5.80
CA VAL A 239 -13.97 3.42 -6.75
C VAL A 239 -14.70 4.40 -7.65
N SER A 240 -14.06 5.52 -7.99
CA SER A 240 -14.62 6.49 -8.93
C SER A 240 -14.52 6.03 -10.38
N TRP A 241 -15.54 6.33 -11.15
CA TRP A 241 -15.45 6.46 -12.60
C TRP A 241 -14.53 7.63 -12.99
N PRO A 242 -14.01 7.67 -14.23
CA PRO A 242 -13.40 8.89 -14.75
C PRO A 242 -14.36 10.07 -14.74
N PRO A 243 -13.83 11.31 -14.76
CA PRO A 243 -14.67 12.50 -14.73
C PRO A 243 -15.67 12.49 -15.88
N SER A 244 -16.92 12.81 -15.58
CA SER A 244 -17.96 12.92 -16.61
C SER A 244 -17.72 14.17 -17.46
N GLY A 245 -17.72 13.99 -18.78
CA GLY A 245 -17.77 15.06 -19.76
C GLY A 245 -19.07 15.04 -20.55
N LEU A 246 -19.13 15.85 -21.60
CA LEU A 246 -20.28 15.94 -22.49
C LEU A 246 -19.89 15.55 -23.91
N TYR A 247 -20.53 14.50 -24.43
CA TYR A 247 -20.40 14.09 -25.82
C TYR A 247 -21.49 14.73 -26.67
N THR A 248 -21.12 15.25 -27.84
CA THR A 248 -22.02 15.99 -28.74
C THR A 248 -21.60 15.86 -30.21
N LYS A 249 -22.51 16.19 -31.13
CA LYS A 249 -22.16 16.39 -32.55
C LYS A 249 -21.43 17.70 -32.82
N LYS A 250 -21.78 18.77 -32.07
CA LYS A 250 -21.17 20.10 -32.21
C LYS A 250 -20.37 20.48 -30.96
N PRO A 251 -19.24 21.20 -31.09
CA PRO A 251 -18.46 21.63 -29.93
C PRO A 251 -19.27 22.57 -29.03
N ILE A 252 -19.09 22.44 -27.72
CA ILE A 252 -19.77 23.25 -26.70
C ILE A 252 -18.79 24.27 -26.13
N ARG A 253 -19.09 25.56 -26.28
CA ARG A 253 -18.21 26.67 -25.86
C ARG A 253 -18.86 27.62 -24.87
N SER A 254 -20.19 27.59 -24.76
CA SER A 254 -21.01 28.39 -23.84
C SER A 254 -22.31 27.66 -23.50
N ILE A 255 -23.03 28.14 -22.49
CA ILE A 255 -24.34 27.61 -22.11
C ILE A 255 -25.38 27.71 -23.26
N ALA A 256 -25.24 28.68 -24.16
CA ALA A 256 -26.13 28.81 -25.32
C ALA A 256 -26.10 27.57 -26.23
N ASP A 257 -24.96 26.85 -26.26
CA ASP A 257 -24.79 25.65 -27.07
C ASP A 257 -25.52 24.42 -26.50
N PHE A 258 -26.06 24.50 -25.27
CA PHE A 258 -26.90 23.45 -24.70
C PHE A 258 -28.31 23.45 -25.28
N LYS A 259 -28.75 24.58 -25.88
CA LYS A 259 -30.07 24.70 -26.50
C LYS A 259 -30.22 23.67 -27.63
N GLY A 260 -31.26 22.84 -27.53
CA GLY A 260 -31.55 21.79 -28.51
C GLY A 260 -30.77 20.48 -28.30
N LEU A 261 -29.93 20.38 -27.25
CA LEU A 261 -29.38 19.10 -26.84
C LEU A 261 -30.48 18.22 -26.24
N LYS A 262 -30.61 17.00 -26.77
CA LYS A 262 -31.36 15.89 -26.19
C LYS A 262 -30.33 14.97 -25.55
N THR A 263 -30.03 15.20 -24.28
CA THR A 263 -28.88 14.61 -23.61
C THR A 263 -29.27 13.40 -22.80
N ARG A 264 -28.65 12.27 -23.07
CA ARG A 264 -28.75 11.11 -22.20
C ARG A 264 -28.02 11.38 -20.89
N THR A 265 -28.72 11.24 -19.76
CA THR A 265 -28.16 11.40 -18.41
C THR A 265 -28.24 10.09 -17.63
N TYR A 266 -27.39 9.93 -16.62
CA TYR A 266 -27.29 8.68 -15.84
C TYR A 266 -27.91 8.77 -14.45
N ASP A 267 -28.31 9.95 -13.99
CA ASP A 267 -28.99 10.14 -12.71
C ASP A 267 -29.82 11.42 -12.69
N LYS A 268 -30.52 11.66 -11.58
CA LYS A 268 -31.36 12.86 -11.40
C LYS A 268 -30.53 14.16 -11.35
N ASN A 269 -29.31 14.11 -10.81
CA ASN A 269 -28.46 15.29 -10.68
C ASN A 269 -28.00 15.78 -12.05
N SER A 270 -27.52 14.86 -12.89
CA SER A 270 -27.11 15.16 -14.27
C SER A 270 -28.30 15.56 -15.13
N ALA A 271 -29.49 14.98 -14.91
CA ALA A 271 -30.72 15.41 -15.57
C ALA A 271 -31.06 16.88 -15.25
N ASN A 272 -31.10 17.23 -13.95
CA ASN A 272 -31.39 18.60 -13.54
C ASN A 272 -30.33 19.59 -14.04
N PHE A 273 -29.05 19.20 -14.01
CA PHE A 273 -27.96 20.01 -14.54
C PHE A 273 -28.11 20.33 -16.02
N ILE A 274 -28.43 19.34 -16.86
CA ILE A 274 -28.67 19.56 -18.29
C ILE A 274 -29.88 20.48 -18.51
N ASN A 275 -30.99 20.24 -17.80
CA ASN A 275 -32.19 21.04 -17.94
C ASN A 275 -31.95 22.50 -17.53
N MET A 276 -31.24 22.74 -16.42
CA MET A 276 -30.87 24.09 -15.97
C MET A 276 -29.87 24.77 -16.89
N ALA A 277 -29.04 24.01 -17.61
CA ALA A 277 -28.16 24.52 -18.65
C ALA A 277 -28.89 24.86 -19.96
N GLY A 278 -30.20 24.58 -20.06
CA GLY A 278 -31.02 24.87 -21.25
C GLY A 278 -31.10 23.73 -22.27
N GLY A 279 -30.59 22.54 -21.92
CA GLY A 279 -30.77 21.31 -22.68
C GLY A 279 -32.02 20.53 -22.24
N ASN A 280 -32.23 19.36 -22.84
CA ASN A 280 -33.30 18.44 -22.50
C ASN A 280 -32.73 17.09 -22.08
N ALA A 281 -32.85 16.75 -20.80
CA ALA A 281 -32.35 15.49 -20.25
C ALA A 281 -33.31 14.31 -20.52
N ILE A 282 -32.74 13.19 -20.98
CA ILE A 282 -33.46 11.94 -21.22
C ILE A 282 -32.79 10.82 -20.43
N ALA A 283 -33.53 10.19 -19.52
CA ALA A 283 -33.04 9.05 -18.75
C ALA A 283 -33.18 7.76 -19.58
N LEU A 284 -32.04 7.13 -19.90
CA LEU A 284 -32.02 5.86 -20.66
C LEU A 284 -31.05 4.85 -20.01
N PRO A 285 -31.42 3.56 -19.95
CA PRO A 285 -30.50 2.48 -19.60
C PRO A 285 -29.26 2.46 -20.51
N TRP A 286 -28.12 2.01 -19.97
CA TRP A 286 -26.85 2.01 -20.72
C TRP A 286 -26.91 1.21 -22.02
N ALA A 287 -27.61 0.08 -22.03
CA ALA A 287 -27.74 -0.80 -23.20
C ALA A 287 -28.46 -0.15 -24.39
N GLU A 288 -29.28 0.87 -24.15
CA GLU A 288 -30.08 1.54 -25.20
C GLU A 288 -29.39 2.77 -25.78
N VAL A 289 -28.33 3.26 -25.15
CA VAL A 289 -27.71 4.56 -25.47
C VAL A 289 -27.23 4.63 -26.92
N TYR A 290 -26.54 3.60 -27.40
CA TYR A 290 -26.02 3.59 -28.78
C TYR A 290 -27.15 3.63 -29.82
N SER A 291 -28.18 2.80 -29.64
CA SER A 291 -29.34 2.79 -30.54
C SER A 291 -30.09 4.11 -30.52
N ALA A 292 -30.24 4.72 -29.34
CA ALA A 292 -30.88 6.02 -29.17
C ALA A 292 -30.08 7.17 -29.83
N LEU A 293 -28.74 7.10 -29.82
CA LEU A 293 -27.88 8.02 -30.56
C LEU A 293 -28.02 7.85 -32.07
N ARG A 294 -28.00 6.61 -32.55
CA ARG A 294 -28.13 6.28 -33.97
C ARG A 294 -29.48 6.71 -34.55
N THR A 295 -30.56 6.55 -33.80
CA THR A 295 -31.93 6.94 -34.19
C THR A 295 -32.22 8.43 -34.00
N GLY A 296 -31.34 9.17 -33.30
CA GLY A 296 -31.53 10.60 -33.02
C GLY A 296 -32.51 10.91 -31.89
N LEU A 297 -32.95 9.89 -31.12
CA LEU A 297 -33.72 10.08 -29.89
C LEU A 297 -32.92 10.95 -28.90
N VAL A 298 -31.63 10.69 -28.78
CA VAL A 298 -30.64 11.54 -28.10
C VAL A 298 -29.57 11.98 -29.09
N ASN A 299 -29.00 13.16 -28.90
CA ASN A 299 -27.93 13.71 -29.74
C ASN A 299 -26.68 14.09 -28.92
N SER A 300 -26.71 13.79 -27.63
CA SER A 300 -25.62 14.06 -26.69
C SER A 300 -25.69 13.12 -25.49
N VAL A 301 -24.57 12.93 -24.80
CA VAL A 301 -24.47 12.06 -23.61
C VAL A 301 -23.58 12.70 -22.56
N VAL A 302 -24.05 12.78 -21.32
CA VAL A 302 -23.18 13.05 -20.15
C VAL A 302 -22.64 11.71 -19.66
N THR A 303 -21.34 11.48 -19.81
CA THR A 303 -20.69 10.27 -19.28
C THR A 303 -19.16 10.42 -19.26
N SER A 304 -18.48 9.41 -18.73
CA SER A 304 -17.02 9.33 -18.67
C SER A 304 -16.39 8.98 -20.03
N SER A 305 -15.10 9.27 -20.17
CA SER A 305 -14.30 8.84 -21.32
C SER A 305 -14.32 7.31 -21.51
N ALA A 306 -14.20 6.56 -20.43
CA ALA A 306 -14.26 5.09 -20.43
C ALA A 306 -15.57 4.56 -21.03
N SER A 307 -16.70 5.15 -20.62
CA SER A 307 -18.00 4.79 -21.16
C SER A 307 -18.14 5.14 -22.64
N GLY A 308 -17.63 6.31 -23.07
CA GLY A 308 -17.64 6.67 -24.49
C GLY A 308 -16.79 5.72 -25.35
N LYS A 309 -15.69 5.20 -24.79
CA LYS A 309 -14.90 4.13 -25.42
C LYS A 309 -15.71 2.84 -25.53
N ASP A 310 -16.28 2.37 -24.43
CA ASP A 310 -17.04 1.11 -24.39
C ASP A 310 -18.27 1.17 -25.31
N GLY A 311 -18.90 2.34 -25.42
CA GLY A 311 -20.03 2.60 -26.31
C GLY A 311 -19.63 2.97 -27.75
N LYS A 312 -18.34 2.99 -28.10
CA LYS A 312 -17.83 3.37 -29.44
C LYS A 312 -18.44 4.67 -29.98
N PHE A 313 -18.52 5.71 -29.15
CA PHE A 313 -19.25 6.93 -29.51
C PHE A 313 -18.71 7.68 -30.73
N TRP A 314 -17.48 7.38 -31.18
CA TRP A 314 -16.95 7.89 -32.45
C TRP A 314 -17.76 7.49 -33.69
N GLU A 315 -18.61 6.47 -33.60
CA GLU A 315 -19.47 6.06 -34.71
C GLU A 315 -20.72 6.96 -34.86
N VAL A 316 -21.05 7.75 -33.82
CA VAL A 316 -22.34 8.48 -33.73
C VAL A 316 -22.25 9.92 -33.22
N LEU A 317 -21.10 10.31 -32.65
CA LEU A 317 -20.81 11.63 -32.08
C LEU A 317 -19.39 12.07 -32.48
N ASP A 318 -19.14 13.37 -32.46
CA ASP A 318 -17.91 13.97 -33.03
C ASP A 318 -17.03 14.66 -31.99
N ASN A 319 -17.60 15.07 -30.85
CA ASN A 319 -16.92 15.91 -29.86
C ASN A 319 -17.08 15.34 -28.45
N PHE A 320 -16.03 15.53 -27.65
CA PHE A 320 -16.06 15.34 -26.20
C PHE A 320 -15.50 16.58 -25.50
N THR A 321 -16.37 17.31 -24.79
CA THR A 321 -15.97 18.46 -23.98
C THR A 321 -15.77 18.02 -22.54
N LYS A 322 -14.53 18.19 -22.04
CA LYS A 322 -14.14 17.96 -20.66
C LYS A 322 -14.70 19.06 -19.76
N ILE A 323 -15.98 18.95 -19.44
CA ILE A 323 -16.62 19.79 -18.43
C ILE A 323 -16.25 19.36 -17.01
N ASN A 324 -15.74 18.13 -16.81
CA ASN A 324 -15.39 17.56 -15.51
C ASN A 324 -16.53 17.65 -14.49
N TYR A 325 -17.74 17.29 -14.94
CA TYR A 325 -18.99 17.39 -14.21
C TYR A 325 -18.89 16.76 -12.81
N ALA A 326 -18.55 15.48 -12.72
CA ALA A 326 -18.45 14.77 -11.44
C ALA A 326 -17.56 13.53 -11.55
N TYR A 327 -17.29 12.92 -10.38
CA TYR A 327 -16.54 11.69 -10.19
C TYR A 327 -17.42 10.61 -9.53
N PRO A 328 -18.39 10.03 -10.26
CA PRO A 328 -19.36 9.09 -9.71
C PRO A 328 -18.71 7.83 -9.14
N LEU A 329 -19.27 7.27 -8.06
CA LEU A 329 -18.74 6.06 -7.43
C LEU A 329 -19.45 4.77 -7.89
N GLN A 330 -18.65 3.74 -8.13
CA GLN A 330 -19.04 2.34 -8.17
C GLN A 330 -18.67 1.69 -6.83
N ALA A 331 -19.57 0.92 -6.21
CA ALA A 331 -19.27 0.18 -4.98
C ALA A 331 -19.47 -1.32 -5.15
N VAL A 332 -18.65 -2.11 -4.46
CA VAL A 332 -18.87 -3.55 -4.27
C VAL A 332 -19.31 -3.79 -2.84
N THR A 333 -20.41 -4.51 -2.69
CA THR A 333 -21.00 -4.88 -1.40
C THR A 333 -21.19 -6.38 -1.29
N ILE A 334 -21.24 -6.86 -0.05
CA ILE A 334 -21.59 -8.24 0.30
C ILE A 334 -22.77 -8.24 1.26
N ASN A 335 -23.67 -9.22 1.12
CA ASN A 335 -24.72 -9.52 2.08
C ASN A 335 -24.10 -9.82 3.48
N LEU A 336 -24.70 -9.29 4.55
CA LEU A 336 -24.14 -9.42 5.90
C LEU A 336 -24.21 -10.84 6.45
N ASP A 337 -25.16 -11.67 6.03
CA ASP A 337 -25.29 -13.04 6.50
C ASP A 337 -24.24 -13.94 5.84
N TYR A 338 -23.98 -13.74 4.55
CA TYR A 338 -22.78 -14.28 3.88
C TYR A 338 -21.48 -13.78 4.53
N TRP A 339 -21.41 -12.50 4.93
CA TRP A 339 -20.24 -11.99 5.64
C TRP A 339 -20.04 -12.65 7.00
N LYS A 340 -21.13 -12.84 7.76
CA LYS A 340 -21.09 -13.42 9.11
C LYS A 340 -20.80 -14.93 9.09
N SER A 341 -21.15 -15.64 8.01
CA SER A 341 -20.83 -17.07 7.87
C SER A 341 -19.34 -17.34 7.65
N LEU A 342 -18.59 -16.35 7.15
CA LEU A 342 -17.14 -16.41 7.05
C LEU A 342 -16.47 -16.40 8.44
N SER A 343 -15.41 -17.19 8.60
CA SER A 343 -14.56 -17.14 9.79
C SER A 343 -13.89 -15.77 9.95
N LYS A 344 -13.45 -15.41 11.17
CA LYS A 344 -12.76 -14.12 11.41
C LYS A 344 -11.50 -13.98 10.54
N LYS A 345 -10.78 -15.08 10.31
CA LYS A 345 -9.63 -15.13 9.40
C LYS A 345 -10.05 -14.82 7.97
N GLN A 346 -11.11 -15.47 7.46
CA GLN A 346 -11.63 -15.23 6.10
C GLN A 346 -12.15 -13.79 5.93
N GLN A 347 -12.86 -13.25 6.92
CA GLN A 347 -13.30 -11.86 6.95
C GLN A 347 -12.12 -10.87 6.88
N HIS A 348 -11.06 -11.15 7.63
CA HIS A 348 -9.84 -10.32 7.59
C HIS A 348 -9.17 -10.38 6.21
N MET A 349 -8.99 -11.58 5.64
CA MET A 349 -8.38 -11.76 4.33
C MET A 349 -9.19 -11.13 3.20
N MET A 350 -10.52 -11.26 3.22
CA MET A 350 -11.40 -10.59 2.26
C MET A 350 -11.36 -9.06 2.41
N SER A 351 -11.29 -8.54 3.64
CA SER A 351 -11.14 -7.09 3.88
C SER A 351 -9.79 -6.57 3.37
N LYS A 352 -8.71 -7.35 3.53
CA LYS A 352 -7.39 -7.03 3.00
C LYS A 352 -7.42 -6.96 1.47
N ALA A 353 -8.00 -7.96 0.81
CA ALA A 353 -8.19 -7.96 -0.65
C ALA A 353 -9.02 -6.75 -1.12
N ALA A 354 -10.10 -6.41 -0.42
CA ALA A 354 -10.93 -5.26 -0.76
C ALA A 354 -10.17 -3.93 -0.65
N ALA A 355 -9.36 -3.75 0.40
CA ALA A 355 -8.56 -2.54 0.59
C ALA A 355 -7.47 -2.38 -0.49
N GLU A 356 -6.81 -3.48 -0.87
CA GLU A 356 -5.81 -3.49 -1.93
C GLU A 356 -6.43 -3.16 -3.30
N ILE A 357 -7.56 -3.78 -3.62
CA ILE A 357 -8.30 -3.52 -4.87
C ILE A 357 -8.83 -2.10 -4.91
N GLU A 358 -9.34 -1.54 -3.80
CA GLU A 358 -9.76 -0.15 -3.76
C GLU A 358 -8.61 0.75 -4.25
N ARG A 359 -7.42 0.63 -3.65
CA ARG A 359 -6.25 1.44 -4.02
C ARG A 359 -5.85 1.27 -5.48
N VAL A 360 -5.77 0.02 -5.96
CA VAL A 360 -5.36 -0.27 -7.35
C VAL A 360 -6.40 0.24 -8.34
N GLN A 361 -7.69 0.05 -8.07
CA GLN A 361 -8.76 0.46 -8.97
C GLN A 361 -8.94 1.99 -9.04
N TRP A 362 -8.62 2.74 -7.99
CA TRP A 362 -8.57 4.21 -8.08
C TRP A 362 -7.49 4.68 -9.05
N GLN A 363 -6.34 3.99 -9.11
CA GLN A 363 -5.31 4.25 -10.13
C GLN A 363 -5.76 3.75 -11.51
N ALA A 364 -6.33 2.54 -11.59
CA ALA A 364 -6.85 1.99 -12.85
C ALA A 364 -7.89 2.90 -13.49
N SER A 365 -8.72 3.60 -12.70
CA SER A 365 -9.65 4.62 -13.19
C SER A 365 -8.95 5.81 -13.85
N LYS A 366 -7.81 6.26 -13.31
CA LYS A 366 -6.98 7.32 -13.91
C LYS A 366 -6.36 6.84 -15.22
N ASP A 367 -5.80 5.64 -15.21
CA ASP A 367 -5.12 5.06 -16.37
C ASP A 367 -6.12 4.80 -17.51
N GLU A 368 -7.29 4.25 -17.15
CA GLU A 368 -8.41 4.04 -18.07
C GLU A 368 -8.92 5.35 -18.67
N ASN A 369 -8.99 6.44 -17.90
CA ASN A 369 -9.34 7.75 -18.43
C ASN A 369 -8.37 8.19 -19.53
N MET A 370 -7.07 8.08 -19.27
CA MET A 370 -6.04 8.46 -20.25
C MET A 370 -6.08 7.58 -21.49
N ALA A 371 -6.18 6.25 -21.31
CA ALA A 371 -6.28 5.30 -22.40
C ALA A 371 -7.55 5.53 -23.25
N ALA A 372 -8.69 5.78 -22.62
CA ALA A 372 -9.94 6.05 -23.31
C ALA A 372 -9.89 7.35 -24.10
N LEU A 373 -9.36 8.44 -23.53
CA LEU A 373 -9.19 9.71 -24.25
C LEU A 373 -8.28 9.55 -25.48
N THR A 374 -7.15 8.86 -25.33
CA THR A 374 -6.25 8.58 -26.48
C THR A 374 -6.96 7.80 -27.58
N LEU A 375 -7.72 6.76 -27.22
CA LEU A 375 -8.44 5.95 -28.21
C LEU A 375 -9.59 6.71 -28.87
N LEU A 376 -10.34 7.52 -28.10
CA LEU A 376 -11.39 8.39 -28.63
C LEU A 376 -10.81 9.38 -29.67
N ALA A 377 -9.70 10.04 -29.34
CA ALA A 377 -9.01 10.95 -30.25
C ALA A 377 -8.50 10.24 -31.51
N LYS A 378 -7.93 9.04 -31.37
CA LYS A 378 -7.49 8.22 -32.51
C LYS A 378 -8.64 7.85 -33.44
N ASN A 379 -9.86 7.71 -32.92
CA ASN A 379 -11.08 7.47 -33.70
C ASN A 379 -11.84 8.78 -34.01
N ASN A 380 -11.13 9.90 -34.18
CA ASN A 380 -11.67 11.18 -34.66
C ASN A 380 -12.65 11.92 -33.73
N ILE A 381 -12.78 11.55 -32.46
CA ILE A 381 -13.47 12.40 -31.47
C ILE A 381 -12.59 13.62 -31.15
N LYS A 382 -13.15 14.82 -31.35
CA LYS A 382 -12.49 16.08 -30.96
C LYS A 382 -12.61 16.30 -29.45
N ILE A 383 -11.49 16.15 -28.75
CA ILE A 383 -11.42 16.35 -27.31
C ILE A 383 -11.08 17.81 -27.01
N SER A 384 -11.95 18.49 -26.25
CA SER A 384 -11.78 19.89 -25.89
C SER A 384 -11.88 20.10 -24.37
N GLU A 385 -11.19 21.11 -23.87
CA GLU A 385 -11.41 21.63 -22.52
C GLU A 385 -12.60 22.61 -22.53
N ALA A 386 -13.37 22.65 -21.44
CA ALA A 386 -14.40 23.68 -21.28
C ALA A 386 -13.76 25.08 -21.24
N SER A 387 -14.33 26.02 -22.00
CA SER A 387 -13.89 27.42 -22.04
C SER A 387 -14.04 28.07 -20.65
N SER A 388 -13.24 29.10 -20.34
CA SER A 388 -13.38 29.83 -19.07
C SER A 388 -14.77 30.41 -18.87
N ARG A 389 -15.41 30.85 -19.97
CA ARG A 389 -16.81 31.32 -19.98
C ARG A 389 -17.77 30.19 -19.60
N LEU A 390 -17.68 29.05 -20.28
CA LEU A 390 -18.53 27.89 -20.03
C LEU A 390 -18.37 27.38 -18.59
N LYS A 391 -17.13 27.28 -18.09
CA LYS A 391 -16.87 26.88 -16.70
C LYS A 391 -17.61 27.76 -15.71
N LYS A 392 -17.53 29.08 -15.86
CA LYS A 392 -18.23 30.04 -14.99
C LYS A 392 -19.76 29.88 -15.07
N GLU A 393 -20.31 29.79 -16.28
CA GLU A 393 -21.75 29.64 -16.50
C GLU A 393 -22.28 28.32 -15.88
N LEU A 394 -21.52 27.23 -16.00
CA LEU A 394 -21.88 25.94 -15.40
C LEU A 394 -21.69 25.92 -13.88
N ASP A 395 -20.69 26.61 -13.34
CA ASP A 395 -20.46 26.74 -11.89
C ASP A 395 -21.66 27.40 -11.19
N ASP A 396 -22.26 28.43 -11.79
CA ASP A 396 -23.44 29.10 -11.25
C ASP A 396 -24.65 28.14 -11.15
N ILE A 397 -24.82 27.25 -12.13
CA ILE A 397 -25.85 26.20 -12.10
C ILE A 397 -25.54 25.18 -11.01
N ALA A 398 -24.29 24.73 -10.93
CA ALA A 398 -23.87 23.74 -9.94
C ALA A 398 -24.08 24.22 -8.51
N GLN A 399 -23.83 25.50 -8.23
CA GLN A 399 -24.10 26.11 -6.92
C GLN A 399 -25.59 26.11 -6.57
N LYS A 400 -26.46 26.45 -7.53
CA LYS A 400 -27.92 26.39 -7.34
C LYS A 400 -28.38 24.96 -7.06
N LEU A 401 -27.90 23.99 -7.84
CA LEU A 401 -28.20 22.56 -7.62
C LEU A 401 -27.72 22.07 -6.26
N LEU A 402 -26.53 22.46 -5.84
CA LEU A 402 -26.02 22.10 -4.51
C LEU A 402 -26.90 22.69 -3.41
N ALA A 403 -27.32 23.94 -3.53
CA ALA A 403 -28.20 24.59 -2.55
C ALA A 403 -29.55 23.88 -2.46
N GLU A 404 -30.19 23.58 -3.58
CA GLU A 404 -31.45 22.81 -3.65
C GLU A 404 -31.27 21.39 -3.09
N TYR A 405 -30.20 20.72 -3.50
CA TYR A 405 -29.89 19.37 -3.04
C TYR A 405 -29.72 19.33 -1.51
N LEU A 406 -29.05 20.33 -0.94
CA LEU A 406 -28.82 20.44 0.50
C LEU A 406 -30.05 20.88 1.29
N LYS A 407 -31.01 21.61 0.72
CA LYS A 407 -32.22 22.06 1.43
C LYS A 407 -32.90 20.88 2.14
N ASP A 408 -33.20 19.83 1.39
CA ASP A 408 -33.88 18.62 1.86
C ASP A 408 -32.91 17.48 2.23
N ALA A 409 -31.61 17.76 2.35
CA ALA A 409 -30.64 16.77 2.77
C ALA A 409 -30.70 16.53 4.29
N ASP A 410 -30.52 15.27 4.69
CA ASP A 410 -30.41 14.92 6.10
C ASP A 410 -29.14 15.53 6.73
N LYS A 411 -29.10 15.59 8.06
CA LYS A 411 -27.95 16.15 8.79
C LYS A 411 -26.64 15.45 8.41
N LYS A 412 -26.68 14.14 8.15
CA LYS A 412 -25.51 13.33 7.81
C LYS A 412 -24.91 13.74 6.47
N VAL A 413 -25.74 13.96 5.45
CA VAL A 413 -25.30 14.47 4.15
C VAL A 413 -24.79 15.90 4.28
N LYS A 414 -25.49 16.79 4.98
CA LYS A 414 -25.01 18.17 5.25
C LYS A 414 -23.64 18.18 5.93
N ASP A 415 -23.42 17.28 6.89
CA ASP A 415 -22.15 17.15 7.62
C ASP A 415 -21.01 16.62 6.74
N ILE A 416 -21.29 15.81 5.71
CA ILE A 416 -20.27 15.44 4.71
C ILE A 416 -19.71 16.70 4.05
N PHE A 417 -20.57 17.59 3.54
CA PHE A 417 -20.12 18.83 2.88
C PHE A 417 -19.44 19.77 3.85
N ARG A 418 -19.95 19.93 5.08
CA ARG A 418 -19.28 20.75 6.11
C ARG A 418 -17.87 20.24 6.38
N LYS A 419 -17.69 18.93 6.60
CA LYS A 419 -16.37 18.32 6.84
C LYS A 419 -15.47 18.42 5.61
N TYR A 420 -16.01 18.12 4.43
CA TYR A 420 -15.27 18.21 3.18
C TYR A 420 -14.81 19.65 2.89
N HIS A 421 -15.68 20.65 3.03
CA HIS A 421 -15.31 22.06 2.87
C HIS A 421 -14.40 22.57 3.98
N LYS A 422 -14.53 22.11 5.23
CA LYS A 422 -13.58 22.43 6.31
C LYS A 422 -12.20 21.86 5.98
N ASN A 423 -12.12 20.62 5.52
CA ASN A 423 -10.87 19.99 5.11
C ASN A 423 -10.29 20.63 3.84
N ARG A 424 -11.14 21.10 2.91
CA ARG A 424 -10.74 21.83 1.69
C ARG A 424 -10.29 23.26 2.01
N ARG A 425 -11.00 23.98 2.88
CA ARG A 425 -10.57 25.29 3.39
C ARG A 425 -9.28 25.13 4.18
N ASN A 426 -9.16 24.20 5.13
CA ASN A 426 -7.89 23.98 5.83
C ASN A 426 -6.73 23.58 4.88
N ALA A 427 -7.03 23.01 3.71
CA ALA A 427 -6.03 22.74 2.67
C ALA A 427 -5.65 23.98 1.82
N TYR A 428 -6.52 24.99 1.70
CA TYR A 428 -6.27 26.25 0.96
C TYR A 428 -6.07 27.51 1.84
N LEU A 429 -6.43 27.42 3.12
CA LEU A 429 -6.39 28.43 4.20
C LEU A 429 -5.58 27.87 5.38
N SER A 430 -4.49 27.14 5.12
CA SER A 430 -3.41 27.16 6.10
C SER A 430 -2.77 28.55 6.01
N GLY A 431 -3.43 29.55 6.61
CA GLY A 431 -2.89 30.90 6.79
C GLY A 431 -1.53 30.88 7.48
N SER A 432 -1.16 29.74 8.07
CA SER A 432 0.21 29.41 8.47
C SER A 432 1.24 29.83 7.43
N LEU A 433 1.05 29.65 6.12
CA LEU A 433 2.10 30.05 5.16
C LEU A 433 2.19 31.57 5.02
N LEU A 434 1.06 32.29 5.08
CA LEU A 434 1.04 33.76 5.08
C LEU A 434 1.59 34.32 6.40
N HIS A 435 1.20 33.75 7.54
CA HIS A 435 1.66 34.14 8.87
C HIS A 435 3.14 33.81 9.08
N VAL A 436 3.59 32.64 8.62
CA VAL A 436 5.01 32.26 8.60
C VAL A 436 5.78 33.18 7.67
N ASN A 437 5.24 33.54 6.49
CA ASN A 437 5.89 34.51 5.62
C ASN A 437 6.05 35.88 6.31
N VAL A 438 4.99 36.39 6.96
CA VAL A 438 5.05 37.66 7.71
C VAL A 438 6.04 37.59 8.86
N ALA A 439 5.97 36.52 9.68
CA ALA A 439 6.82 36.34 10.85
C ALA A 439 8.29 36.14 10.45
N ALA A 440 8.58 35.24 9.51
CA ALA A 440 9.94 34.95 9.05
C ALA A 440 10.59 36.17 8.38
N CYS A 441 9.85 36.89 7.54
CA CYS A 441 10.35 38.14 6.94
C CYS A 441 10.60 39.21 8.02
N SER A 442 9.71 39.37 9.00
CA SER A 442 9.89 40.36 10.06
C SER A 442 11.09 40.03 10.95
N LEU A 443 11.28 38.74 11.29
CA LEU A 443 12.42 38.27 12.07
C LEU A 443 13.74 38.44 11.30
N PHE A 444 13.77 38.05 10.02
CA PHE A 444 14.95 38.16 9.19
C PHE A 444 15.33 39.63 8.94
N ALA A 445 14.35 40.51 8.72
CA ALA A 445 14.60 41.95 8.59
C ALA A 445 15.07 42.58 9.91
N ALA A 446 14.55 42.13 11.07
CA ALA A 446 15.01 42.58 12.38
C ALA A 446 16.47 42.17 12.67
N VAL A 447 16.89 40.99 12.21
CA VAL A 447 18.27 40.49 12.37
C VAL A 447 19.22 41.12 11.34
N SER A 448 18.79 41.27 10.08
CA SER A 448 19.62 41.80 9.00
C SER A 448 19.66 43.33 8.92
N GLY A 449 18.76 44.03 9.62
CA GLY A 449 18.68 45.49 9.64
C GLY A 449 18.15 46.14 8.35
N SER A 450 17.72 45.34 7.34
CA SER A 450 17.25 45.88 6.05
C SER A 450 15.94 45.24 5.57
N SER A 451 14.85 46.01 5.67
CA SER A 451 13.51 45.62 5.22
C SER A 451 13.41 45.52 3.69
N ALA A 452 14.15 46.36 2.95
CA ALA A 452 14.19 46.35 1.49
C ALA A 452 14.91 45.10 0.94
N ALA A 453 16.07 44.76 1.51
CA ALA A 453 16.82 43.56 1.11
C ALA A 453 16.04 42.28 1.44
N THR A 454 15.34 42.25 2.58
CA THR A 454 14.49 41.12 2.98
C THR A 454 13.30 40.94 2.04
N THR A 455 12.63 42.03 1.66
CA THR A 455 11.50 41.97 0.73
C THR A 455 11.93 41.52 -0.68
N ALA A 456 13.10 41.97 -1.15
CA ALA A 456 13.63 41.57 -2.45
C ALA A 456 14.07 40.09 -2.48
N THR A 457 14.68 39.59 -1.41
CA THR A 457 15.22 38.23 -1.33
C THR A 457 14.12 37.21 -1.00
N VAL A 458 13.38 37.43 0.08
CA VAL A 458 12.32 36.50 0.51
C VAL A 458 11.11 36.60 -0.42
N GLY A 459 10.78 37.81 -0.90
CA GLY A 459 9.65 38.03 -1.79
C GLY A 459 9.77 37.30 -3.13
N LYS A 460 10.97 37.12 -3.71
CA LYS A 460 11.15 36.33 -4.93
C LYS A 460 10.77 34.85 -4.72
N ILE A 461 11.08 34.31 -3.55
CA ILE A 461 10.84 32.91 -3.19
C ILE A 461 9.38 32.72 -2.76
N THR A 462 8.91 33.52 -1.82
CA THR A 462 7.60 33.32 -1.20
C THR A 462 6.45 33.77 -2.08
N LEU A 463 6.63 34.81 -2.92
CA LEU A 463 5.61 35.19 -3.91
C LEU A 463 5.41 34.10 -4.97
N HIS A 464 6.49 33.45 -5.41
CA HIS A 464 6.40 32.33 -6.36
C HIS A 464 5.67 31.14 -5.73
N GLU A 465 6.05 30.75 -4.52
CA GLU A 465 5.46 29.60 -3.83
C GLU A 465 3.99 29.84 -3.42
N LEU A 466 3.65 31.05 -2.97
CA LEU A 466 2.26 31.44 -2.68
C LEU A 466 1.39 31.43 -3.95
N LYS A 467 1.90 31.92 -5.08
CA LYS A 467 1.20 31.85 -6.38
C LYS A 467 1.01 30.40 -6.84
N LYS A 468 2.05 29.56 -6.75
CA LYS A 468 2.01 28.13 -7.10
C LYS A 468 0.96 27.37 -6.31
N ARG A 469 0.72 27.76 -5.05
CA ARG A 469 -0.29 27.16 -4.15
C ARG A 469 -1.68 27.81 -4.27
N GLY A 470 -1.88 28.74 -5.20
CA GLY A 470 -3.17 29.33 -5.51
C GLY A 470 -3.60 30.49 -4.60
N TYR A 471 -2.68 31.13 -3.87
CA TYR A 471 -2.99 32.36 -3.13
C TYR A 471 -3.22 33.53 -4.10
N LYS A 472 -4.21 34.38 -3.80
CA LYS A 472 -4.45 35.61 -4.58
C LYS A 472 -3.21 36.51 -4.52
N GLN A 473 -2.82 37.06 -5.67
CA GLN A 473 -1.62 37.89 -5.80
C GLN A 473 -1.63 39.10 -4.85
N SER A 474 -2.79 39.73 -4.64
CA SER A 474 -2.94 40.83 -3.68
C SER A 474 -2.65 40.43 -2.24
N LEU A 475 -3.04 39.22 -1.82
CA LEU A 475 -2.77 38.68 -0.48
C LEU A 475 -1.28 38.35 -0.29
N ALA A 476 -0.65 37.78 -1.32
CA ALA A 476 0.77 37.47 -1.28
C ALA A 476 1.63 38.75 -1.20
N ILE A 477 1.32 39.75 -2.04
CA ILE A 477 2.00 41.05 -2.01
C ILE A 477 1.70 41.78 -0.69
N GLY A 478 0.45 41.75 -0.22
CA GLY A 478 0.06 42.34 1.06
C GLY A 478 0.81 41.75 2.25
N SER A 479 1.06 40.44 2.25
CA SER A 479 1.86 39.80 3.31
C SER A 479 3.33 40.25 3.32
N LEU A 480 3.91 40.55 2.14
CA LEU A 480 5.28 41.07 2.03
C LEU A 480 5.35 42.53 2.50
N ALA A 481 4.38 43.35 2.09
CA ALA A 481 4.29 44.74 2.55
C ALA A 481 4.09 44.84 4.06
N GLY A 482 3.21 44.00 4.63
CA GLY A 482 2.98 43.93 6.07
C GLY A 482 4.24 43.52 6.85
N ALA A 483 5.03 42.58 6.33
CA ALA A 483 6.30 42.18 6.95
C ALA A 483 7.36 43.29 6.90
N GLY A 484 7.46 44.00 5.77
CA GLY A 484 8.36 45.15 5.63
C GLY A 484 8.04 46.26 6.64
N PHE A 485 6.77 46.58 6.83
CA PHE A 485 6.33 47.56 7.83
C PHE A 485 6.59 47.08 9.27
N LEU A 486 6.18 45.85 9.61
CA LEU A 486 6.35 45.29 10.95
C LEU A 486 7.84 45.22 11.36
N SER A 487 8.74 44.97 10.40
CA SER A 487 10.17 45.00 10.66
C SER A 487 10.71 46.38 11.06
N GLN A 488 10.19 47.46 10.47
CA GLN A 488 10.55 48.81 10.87
C GLN A 488 10.03 49.13 12.28
N VAL A 489 8.82 48.68 12.61
CA VAL A 489 8.25 48.83 13.96
C VAL A 489 9.08 48.07 15.01
N VAL A 490 9.49 46.82 14.72
CA VAL A 490 10.33 46.01 15.63
C VAL A 490 11.72 46.63 15.81
N GLY A 491 12.31 47.19 14.74
CA GLY A 491 13.58 47.93 14.82
C GLY A 491 13.48 49.22 15.64
N PHE A 492 12.39 49.97 15.49
CA PHE A 492 12.17 51.25 16.18
C PHE A 492 11.84 51.09 17.68
N LEU A 493 11.19 49.98 18.07
CA LEU A 493 10.83 49.69 19.46
C LEU A 493 12.03 49.20 20.31
N GLY A 494 13.21 49.03 19.73
CA GLY A 494 14.42 48.64 20.47
C GLY A 494 14.37 47.23 21.07
N ILE A 495 13.41 46.38 20.66
CA ILE A 495 13.21 45.04 21.22
C ILE A 495 14.44 44.16 20.99
N ALA A 496 15.10 44.27 19.84
CA ALA A 496 16.35 43.55 19.58
C ALA A 496 17.47 43.99 20.53
N ARG A 497 17.57 45.30 20.82
CA ARG A 497 18.51 45.84 21.80
C ARG A 497 18.17 45.36 23.21
N ALA A 498 16.90 45.42 23.61
CA ALA A 498 16.42 44.98 24.91
C ALA A 498 16.60 43.46 25.11
N LEU A 499 16.43 42.64 24.06
CA LEU A 499 16.73 41.20 24.13
C LEU A 499 18.22 40.94 24.22
N SER A 500 19.06 41.66 23.48
CA SER A 500 20.51 41.54 23.58
C SER A 500 21.03 41.97 24.94
N GLU A 501 20.50 43.08 25.50
CA GLU A 501 20.79 43.55 26.86
C GLU A 501 20.28 42.55 27.91
N TYR A 502 19.08 41.99 27.74
CA TYR A 502 18.53 40.96 28.63
C TYR A 502 19.39 39.69 28.60
N ILE A 503 19.74 39.18 27.42
CA ILE A 503 20.59 37.99 27.26
C ILE A 503 21.98 38.25 27.85
N ALA A 504 22.55 39.44 27.66
CA ALA A 504 23.80 39.84 28.30
C ALA A 504 23.68 39.94 29.83
N SER A 505 22.53 40.40 30.34
CA SER A 505 22.26 40.50 31.78
C SER A 505 22.10 39.14 32.46
N LEU A 506 21.76 38.09 31.71
CA LEU A 506 21.68 36.73 32.23
C LEU A 506 23.06 36.14 32.59
N GLN A 507 24.16 36.83 32.27
CA GLN A 507 25.55 36.44 32.55
C GLN A 507 25.85 34.96 32.22
N LEU A 508 25.18 34.43 31.19
CA LEU A 508 25.35 33.06 30.79
C LEU A 508 26.76 32.89 30.22
N SER A 509 27.44 31.81 30.63
CA SER A 509 28.69 31.46 29.98
C SER A 509 28.45 31.21 28.49
N PRO A 510 29.44 31.44 27.62
CA PRO A 510 29.28 31.20 26.18
C PRO A 510 28.74 29.81 25.86
N TYR A 511 29.11 28.80 26.64
CA TYR A 511 28.62 27.42 26.51
C TYR A 511 27.14 27.26 26.86
N ALA A 512 26.67 27.90 27.93
CA ALA A 512 25.27 27.85 28.32
C ALA A 512 24.36 28.55 27.28
N LEU A 513 24.83 29.66 26.71
CA LEU A 513 24.10 30.36 25.64
C LEU A 513 24.00 29.50 24.37
N ILE A 514 25.09 28.81 23.99
CA ILE A 514 25.11 27.88 22.86
C ILE A 514 24.13 26.71 23.07
N ILE A 515 24.04 26.17 24.29
CA ILE A 515 23.11 25.08 24.60
C ILE A 515 21.66 25.54 24.45
N VAL A 516 21.31 26.71 24.98
CA VAL A 516 19.93 27.25 24.91
C VAL A 516 19.52 27.55 23.48
N VAL A 517 20.40 28.19 22.70
CA VAL A 517 20.16 28.48 21.27
C VAL A 517 20.10 27.20 20.46
N GLY A 518 20.99 26.23 20.73
CA GLY A 518 20.98 24.91 20.10
C GLY A 518 19.69 24.15 20.35
N PHE A 519 19.19 24.16 21.59
CA PHE A 519 17.92 23.52 21.96
C PHE A 519 16.72 24.16 21.23
N MET A 520 16.73 25.49 21.08
CA MET A 520 15.69 26.22 20.36
C MET A 520 15.67 25.89 18.86
N TYR A 521 16.84 25.78 18.22
CA TYR A 521 16.95 25.36 16.82
C TYR A 521 16.56 23.89 16.61
N LEU A 522 16.90 23.01 17.55
CA LEU A 522 16.44 21.61 17.57
C LEU A 522 14.92 21.52 17.61
N LEU A 523 14.28 22.31 18.47
CA LEU A 523 12.83 22.30 18.66
C LEU A 523 12.07 22.85 17.43
N LEU A 524 12.63 23.86 16.76
CA LEU A 524 12.13 24.36 15.47
C LEU A 524 12.34 23.34 14.33
N GLY A 525 13.46 22.61 14.33
CA GLY A 525 13.74 21.53 13.39
C GLY A 525 12.79 20.34 13.53
N MET A 526 12.42 19.98 14.77
CA MET A 526 11.47 18.90 15.08
C MET A 526 10.05 19.15 14.54
N ILE A 527 9.67 20.41 14.28
CA ILE A 527 8.33 20.78 13.80
C ILE A 527 8.22 20.66 12.27
N LEU A 528 9.33 20.65 11.53
CA LEU A 528 9.36 20.79 10.06
C LEU A 528 9.69 19.50 9.27
N ASP A 529 10.28 18.48 9.91
CA ASP A 529 10.65 17.22 9.24
C ASP A 529 10.32 15.94 10.04
N GLY A 530 10.29 14.81 9.32
CA GLY A 530 9.79 13.50 9.80
C GLY A 530 10.29 13.09 11.18
N ASN A 531 9.42 12.41 11.94
CA ASN A 531 9.56 12.07 13.37
C ASN A 531 11.01 11.70 13.80
N PRO A 532 11.83 12.67 14.27
CA PRO A 532 13.25 12.45 14.55
C PRO A 532 13.45 11.53 15.74
N LEU A 533 12.50 11.49 16.69
CA LEU A 533 12.51 10.57 17.82
C LEU A 533 12.49 9.11 17.36
N LEU A 534 11.73 8.78 16.32
CA LEU A 534 11.70 7.42 15.78
C LEU A 534 13.04 7.02 15.14
N ILE A 535 13.69 7.97 14.44
CA ILE A 535 15.00 7.75 13.83
C ILE A 535 16.03 7.55 14.93
N GLU A 536 16.01 8.40 15.95
CA GLU A 536 16.90 8.32 17.11
C GLU A 536 16.73 7.00 17.89
N GLU A 537 15.49 6.60 18.20
CA GLU A 537 15.20 5.30 18.83
C GLU A 537 15.72 4.11 17.97
N THR A 538 15.66 4.25 16.65
CA THR A 538 16.14 3.22 15.71
C THR A 538 17.67 3.18 15.67
N VAL A 539 18.33 4.35 15.67
CA VAL A 539 19.79 4.48 15.76
C VAL A 539 20.30 3.85 17.05
N GLN A 540 19.70 4.19 18.19
CA GLN A 540 20.10 3.63 19.49
C GLN A 540 19.98 2.10 19.50
N LYS A 541 18.88 1.55 18.98
CA LYS A 541 18.72 0.09 18.86
C LYS A 541 19.76 -0.52 17.92
N ALA A 542 20.03 0.10 16.78
CA ALA A 542 21.02 -0.40 15.83
C ALA A 542 22.42 -0.49 16.47
N LEU A 543 22.84 0.57 17.17
CA LEU A 543 24.11 0.59 17.90
C LEU A 543 24.16 -0.47 19.01
N ASN A 544 23.09 -0.60 19.81
CA ASN A 544 23.00 -1.61 20.87
C ASN A 544 23.12 -3.05 20.36
N TYR A 545 22.66 -3.32 19.14
CA TYR A 545 22.74 -4.63 18.50
C TYR A 545 23.97 -4.78 17.58
N GLY A 546 24.87 -3.81 17.52
CA GLY A 546 26.06 -3.84 16.66
C GLY A 546 25.75 -3.83 15.16
N VAL A 547 24.61 -3.28 14.76
CA VAL A 547 24.17 -3.19 13.37
C VAL A 547 24.75 -1.94 12.71
N SER A 548 25.44 -2.11 11.58
CA SER A 548 26.00 -0.99 10.81
C SER A 548 24.88 -0.08 10.25
N ILE A 549 25.05 1.23 10.42
CA ILE A 549 24.08 2.26 10.03
C ILE A 549 24.52 2.89 8.71
N GLY A 550 23.59 3.04 7.77
CA GLY A 550 23.82 3.74 6.50
C GLY A 550 22.75 4.79 6.21
N ALA A 551 23.14 5.86 5.52
CA ALA A 551 22.22 6.89 5.08
C ALA A 551 21.42 6.42 3.87
N HIS A 552 20.11 6.71 3.85
CA HIS A 552 19.18 6.26 2.80
C HIS A 552 18.50 7.44 2.07
N PRO A 553 19.27 8.32 1.39
CA PRO A 553 18.71 9.55 0.82
C PRO A 553 17.73 9.25 -0.33
N SER A 554 16.65 10.02 -0.41
CA SER A 554 15.65 9.91 -1.47
C SER A 554 15.40 11.23 -2.18
N TYR A 555 14.72 11.19 -3.33
CA TYR A 555 14.04 12.39 -3.85
C TYR A 555 13.03 12.94 -2.82
N PRO A 556 12.65 14.22 -2.89
CA PRO A 556 11.74 14.86 -1.92
C PRO A 556 10.27 14.50 -2.20
N ASP A 557 10.01 13.22 -2.43
CA ASP A 557 8.70 12.66 -2.71
C ASP A 557 8.09 12.02 -1.44
N ARG A 558 7.60 12.87 -0.53
CA ARG A 558 6.95 12.39 0.70
C ARG A 558 5.73 11.50 0.44
N GLN A 559 5.00 11.72 -0.65
CA GLN A 559 3.76 10.96 -0.95
C GLN A 559 4.03 9.57 -1.53
N GLY A 560 5.06 9.44 -2.37
CA GLY A 560 5.49 8.17 -2.95
C GLY A 560 6.60 7.49 -2.15
N PHE A 561 6.97 8.04 -0.99
CA PHE A 561 8.13 7.59 -0.20
C PHE A 561 9.40 7.53 -1.05
N GLY A 562 9.69 8.55 -1.86
CA GLY A 562 10.89 8.58 -2.70
C GLY A 562 10.90 7.60 -3.89
N ARG A 563 9.78 6.91 -4.18
CA ARG A 563 9.69 5.88 -5.23
C ARG A 563 9.37 6.40 -6.63
N ARG A 564 9.13 7.70 -6.79
CA ARG A 564 8.91 8.33 -8.11
C ARG A 564 10.15 9.09 -8.54
N SER A 565 10.57 8.87 -9.79
CA SER A 565 11.65 9.66 -10.39
C SER A 565 11.23 11.12 -10.48
N MET A 566 12.17 12.02 -10.18
CA MET A 566 11.94 13.46 -10.19
C MET A 566 13.07 14.14 -10.95
N HIS A 567 12.73 15.13 -11.77
CA HIS A 567 13.74 15.99 -12.37
C HIS A 567 14.18 17.04 -11.34
N VAL A 568 15.43 16.92 -10.87
CA VAL A 568 16.06 17.84 -9.91
C VAL A 568 17.35 18.33 -10.55
N ILE A 569 17.65 19.63 -10.42
CA ILE A 569 18.91 20.19 -10.92
C ILE A 569 20.09 19.65 -10.10
N SER A 570 21.27 19.58 -10.70
CA SER A 570 22.47 18.94 -10.13
C SER A 570 22.84 19.46 -8.74
N GLU A 571 22.80 20.76 -8.55
CA GLU A 571 23.18 21.44 -7.31
C GLU A 571 22.19 21.11 -6.19
N ASP A 572 20.89 21.15 -6.49
CA ASP A 572 19.82 20.79 -5.55
C ASP A 572 19.89 19.30 -5.18
N LEU A 573 20.19 18.44 -6.15
CA LEU A 573 20.34 17.00 -5.91
C LEU A 573 21.51 16.73 -4.95
N GLN A 574 22.67 17.34 -5.19
CA GLN A 574 23.83 17.20 -4.30
C GLN A 574 23.54 17.73 -2.90
N ALA A 575 22.98 18.94 -2.80
CA ALA A 575 22.65 19.58 -1.53
C ALA A 575 21.63 18.75 -0.72
N MET A 576 20.62 18.20 -1.39
CA MET A 576 19.61 17.35 -0.77
C MET A 576 20.19 16.04 -0.24
N ILE A 577 21.13 15.42 -0.97
CA ILE A 577 21.82 14.20 -0.52
C ILE A 577 22.67 14.51 0.70
N ILE A 578 23.50 15.55 0.64
CA ILE A 578 24.32 16.04 1.75
C ILE A 578 23.47 16.32 2.99
N TYR A 579 22.33 17.00 2.81
CA TYR A 579 21.41 17.31 3.90
C TYR A 579 20.85 16.03 4.57
N GLN A 580 20.40 15.06 3.78
CA GLN A 580 19.85 13.81 4.33
C GLN A 580 20.91 12.94 5.02
N ILE A 581 22.15 12.93 4.51
CA ILE A 581 23.27 12.27 5.17
C ILE A 581 23.56 12.99 6.49
N GLY A 582 23.71 14.31 6.47
CA GLY A 582 24.01 15.11 7.65
C GLY A 582 22.96 15.02 8.75
N ALA A 583 21.68 14.97 8.40
CA ALA A 583 20.60 14.82 9.37
C ALA A 583 20.70 13.48 10.13
N LEU A 584 21.00 12.38 9.44
CA LEU A 584 21.19 11.08 10.10
C LEU A 584 22.52 11.03 10.86
N ASP A 585 23.62 11.49 10.26
CA ASP A 585 24.95 11.47 10.86
C ASP A 585 24.96 12.25 12.19
N ALA A 586 24.28 13.40 12.25
CA ALA A 586 24.14 14.15 13.49
C ALA A 586 23.48 13.33 14.62
N LEU A 587 22.41 12.59 14.32
CA LEU A 587 21.75 11.71 15.29
C LEU A 587 22.63 10.52 15.66
N VAL A 588 23.35 9.94 14.70
CA VAL A 588 24.23 8.79 14.95
C VAL A 588 25.42 9.18 15.83
N ARG A 589 26.04 10.34 15.58
CA ARG A 589 27.14 10.87 16.41
C ARG A 589 26.68 11.28 17.80
N ALA A 590 25.43 11.74 17.96
CA ALA A 590 24.87 12.03 19.28
C ALA A 590 24.80 10.79 20.19
N HIS A 591 24.80 9.59 19.61
CA HIS A 591 24.89 8.31 20.30
C HIS A 591 26.27 7.63 20.15
N GLU A 592 27.32 8.41 19.89
CA GLU A 592 28.71 7.95 19.73
C GLU A 592 28.92 6.90 18.62
N GLY A 593 27.98 6.81 17.67
CA GLY A 593 28.07 5.93 16.52
C GLY A 593 28.67 6.61 15.29
N THR A 594 28.82 5.82 14.21
CA THR A 594 29.21 6.32 12.89
C THR A 594 28.34 5.75 11.79
N ILE A 595 28.08 6.54 10.74
CA ILE A 595 27.48 6.03 9.50
C ILE A 595 28.57 5.40 8.62
N SER A 596 28.26 4.26 7.99
CA SER A 596 29.25 3.44 7.27
C SER A 596 29.12 3.48 5.75
N TYR A 597 27.94 3.80 5.23
CA TYR A 597 27.63 3.79 3.80
C TYR A 597 26.44 4.69 3.46
N VAL A 598 26.30 5.01 2.18
CA VAL A 598 25.15 5.69 1.58
C VAL A 598 24.51 4.75 0.57
N LYS A 599 23.22 4.50 0.71
CA LYS A 599 22.43 3.74 -0.25
C LYS A 599 21.28 4.63 -0.71
N PRO A 600 21.21 5.07 -1.98
CA PRO A 600 20.06 5.84 -2.42
C PRO A 600 18.75 5.04 -2.28
N HIS A 601 17.65 5.74 -2.00
CA HIS A 601 16.34 5.13 -1.85
C HIS A 601 15.52 5.15 -3.14
N GLY A 602 14.75 4.09 -3.37
CA GLY A 602 13.61 4.11 -4.29
C GLY A 602 13.99 4.48 -5.71
N ALA A 603 13.39 5.56 -6.24
CA ALA A 603 13.66 6.00 -7.60
C ALA A 603 15.07 6.55 -7.77
N LEU A 604 15.65 7.22 -6.76
CA LEU A 604 17.01 7.75 -6.85
C LEU A 604 18.04 6.63 -7.06
N TYR A 605 17.84 5.48 -6.42
CA TYR A 605 18.65 4.27 -6.64
C TYR A 605 18.57 3.75 -8.07
N ASN A 606 17.37 3.66 -8.62
CA ASN A 606 17.17 3.13 -9.97
C ASN A 606 17.67 4.11 -11.03
N ASP A 607 17.37 5.40 -10.86
CA ASP A 607 17.80 6.47 -11.76
C ASP A 607 19.33 6.55 -11.80
N MET A 608 20.00 6.39 -10.65
CA MET A 608 21.46 6.30 -10.57
C MET A 608 22.04 5.18 -11.44
N MET A 609 21.36 4.03 -11.53
CA MET A 609 21.81 2.89 -12.33
C MET A 609 21.52 3.04 -13.83
N CYS A 610 20.58 3.92 -14.20
CA CYS A 610 20.18 4.14 -15.59
C CYS A 610 20.71 5.44 -16.19
N ASN A 611 21.19 6.37 -15.36
CA ASN A 611 21.67 7.68 -15.77
C ASN A 611 22.99 8.03 -15.07
N GLU A 612 24.08 7.99 -15.85
CA GLU A 612 25.44 8.29 -15.37
C GLU A 612 25.55 9.68 -14.74
N HIS A 613 24.83 10.67 -15.25
CA HIS A 613 24.84 12.02 -14.69
C HIS A 613 24.26 12.06 -13.27
N VAL A 614 23.25 11.23 -12.98
CA VAL A 614 22.70 11.08 -11.62
C VAL A 614 23.72 10.41 -10.72
N PHE A 615 24.39 9.35 -11.19
CA PHE A 615 25.48 8.69 -10.45
C PHE A 615 26.61 9.66 -10.10
N ILE A 616 27.11 10.45 -11.07
CA ILE A 616 28.18 11.42 -10.84
C ILE A 616 27.78 12.43 -9.76
N ASN A 617 26.54 12.94 -9.80
CA ASN A 617 26.08 13.89 -8.78
C ASN A 617 25.96 13.25 -7.40
N ILE A 618 25.52 12.00 -7.30
CA ILE A 618 25.48 11.26 -6.02
C ILE A 618 26.91 11.01 -5.51
N ALA A 619 27.80 10.50 -6.36
CA ALA A 619 29.20 10.24 -6.02
C ALA A 619 29.90 11.50 -5.51
N ARG A 620 29.72 12.62 -6.22
CA ARG A 620 30.23 13.93 -5.84
C ARG A 620 29.65 14.41 -4.50
N ALA A 621 28.35 14.22 -4.26
CA ALA A 621 27.73 14.60 -3.00
C ALA A 621 28.29 13.79 -1.81
N VAL A 622 28.45 12.48 -1.98
CA VAL A 622 29.05 11.60 -0.97
C VAL A 622 30.50 11.98 -0.70
N ALA A 623 31.31 12.13 -1.75
CA ALA A 623 32.72 12.53 -1.63
C ALA A 623 32.91 13.89 -0.95
N ARG A 624 32.00 14.85 -1.21
CA ARG A 624 32.00 16.17 -0.56
C ARG A 624 31.61 16.11 0.91
N TYR A 625 30.80 15.15 1.30
CA TYR A 625 30.38 14.97 2.69
C TYR A 625 31.47 14.26 3.50
N ASP A 626 31.84 13.05 3.07
CA ASP A 626 32.87 12.22 3.67
C ASP A 626 33.30 11.12 2.69
N LYS A 627 34.59 11.10 2.33
CA LYS A 627 35.16 10.15 1.37
C LYS A 627 35.27 8.72 1.92
N GLU A 628 35.23 8.53 3.23
CA GLU A 628 35.25 7.19 3.83
C GLU A 628 33.88 6.49 3.74
N LEU A 629 32.82 7.23 3.42
CA LEU A 629 31.51 6.65 3.16
C LEU A 629 31.51 5.85 1.86
N LYS A 630 31.02 4.62 1.96
CA LYS A 630 30.88 3.72 0.82
C LYS A 630 29.55 3.98 0.11
N LEU A 631 29.53 4.03 -1.22
CA LEU A 631 28.29 4.16 -2.00
C LEU A 631 27.80 2.78 -2.44
N VAL A 632 26.58 2.42 -2.03
CA VAL A 632 25.94 1.15 -2.39
C VAL A 632 25.22 1.28 -3.73
N LEU A 633 25.50 0.37 -4.65
CA LEU A 633 24.89 0.32 -5.98
C LEU A 633 24.54 -1.12 -6.38
N LEU A 634 23.70 -1.27 -7.40
CA LEU A 634 23.31 -2.59 -7.89
C LEU A 634 24.51 -3.26 -8.57
N ALA A 635 24.87 -4.45 -8.12
CA ALA A 635 25.81 -5.29 -8.82
C ALA A 635 25.24 -5.64 -10.20
N ASN A 636 25.96 -5.29 -11.28
CA ASN A 636 25.61 -5.67 -12.64
C ASN A 636 26.86 -5.81 -13.52
N ARG A 637 26.69 -6.04 -14.82
CA ARG A 637 27.80 -6.22 -15.77
C ARG A 637 28.59 -4.94 -16.04
N ASN A 638 28.05 -3.78 -15.69
CA ASN A 638 28.63 -2.47 -15.96
C ASN A 638 29.37 -1.90 -14.74
N CYS A 639 29.66 -2.70 -13.71
CA CYS A 639 30.31 -2.24 -12.48
C CYS A 639 31.67 -1.54 -12.73
N GLU A 640 32.46 -2.01 -13.71
CA GLU A 640 33.76 -1.40 -14.05
C GLU A 640 33.64 0.08 -14.42
N LYS A 641 32.57 0.45 -15.14
CA LYS A 641 32.29 1.84 -15.52
C LYS A 641 32.09 2.71 -14.29
N TYR A 642 31.26 2.26 -13.35
CA TYR A 642 30.98 2.99 -12.12
C TYR A 642 32.19 3.04 -11.18
N GLN A 643 33.02 1.99 -11.20
CA GLN A 643 34.28 1.96 -10.46
C GLN A 643 35.29 3.00 -10.99
N GLY A 644 35.33 3.22 -12.31
CA GLY A 644 36.15 4.28 -12.91
C GLY A 644 35.75 5.67 -12.40
N ILE A 645 34.45 5.97 -12.40
CA ILE A 645 33.91 7.25 -11.89
C ILE A 645 34.17 7.37 -10.38
N ALA A 646 33.94 6.30 -9.61
CA ALA A 646 34.15 6.31 -8.17
C ALA A 646 35.61 6.60 -7.77
N LYS A 647 36.59 6.11 -8.55
CA LYS A 647 38.00 6.43 -8.37
C LYS A 647 38.30 7.92 -8.57
N GLU A 648 37.66 8.57 -9.54
CA GLU A 648 37.82 10.02 -9.79
C GLU A 648 37.38 10.86 -8.58
N TYR A 649 36.36 10.41 -7.85
CA TYR A 649 35.84 11.07 -6.66
C TYR A 649 36.37 10.48 -5.34
N GLU A 650 37.32 9.53 -5.40
CA GLU A 650 37.93 8.86 -4.25
C GLU A 650 36.92 8.20 -3.28
N ILE A 651 35.80 7.69 -3.79
CA ILE A 651 34.80 6.97 -3.00
C ILE A 651 34.88 5.46 -3.22
N LYS A 652 34.62 4.71 -2.15
CA LYS A 652 34.55 3.23 -2.21
C LYS A 652 33.13 2.80 -2.60
N LEU A 653 33.02 1.76 -3.43
CA LEU A 653 31.74 1.20 -3.84
C LEU A 653 31.44 -0.10 -3.09
N LEU A 654 30.15 -0.36 -2.82
CA LEU A 654 29.64 -1.65 -2.36
C LEU A 654 28.60 -2.18 -3.35
N TYR A 655 28.81 -3.38 -3.85
CA TYR A 655 27.97 -4.01 -4.85
C TYR A 655 26.86 -4.83 -4.17
N GLU A 656 25.62 -4.48 -4.47
CA GLU A 656 24.44 -5.09 -3.86
C GLU A 656 23.73 -6.06 -4.81
N VAL A 657 23.40 -7.24 -4.31
CA VAL A 657 22.43 -8.17 -4.91
C VAL A 657 21.17 -8.26 -4.06
N PHE A 658 20.09 -8.79 -4.62
CA PHE A 658 18.79 -8.84 -3.97
C PHE A 658 18.35 -10.29 -3.80
N ALA A 659 18.04 -10.67 -2.57
CA ALA A 659 17.55 -12.00 -2.23
C ALA A 659 16.18 -12.27 -2.86
N ASP A 660 15.29 -11.27 -2.82
CA ASP A 660 13.86 -11.39 -3.10
C ASP A 660 13.42 -10.76 -4.42
N ARG A 661 14.37 -10.41 -5.30
CA ARG A 661 14.10 -9.84 -6.62
C ARG A 661 14.65 -10.71 -7.73
N THR A 662 14.01 -10.60 -8.89
CA THR A 662 14.44 -11.25 -10.13
C THR A 662 15.17 -10.24 -11.02
N TYR A 663 16.15 -10.74 -11.78
CA TYR A 663 17.00 -9.97 -12.68
C TYR A 663 16.54 -10.12 -14.12
N ASN A 664 16.70 -9.07 -14.92
CA ASN A 664 16.60 -9.15 -16.38
C ASN A 664 17.92 -9.68 -16.99
N ASP A 665 17.91 -9.92 -18.30
CA ASP A 665 19.07 -10.47 -19.02
C ASP A 665 20.29 -9.55 -19.08
N ASP A 666 20.11 -8.28 -18.75
CA ASP A 666 21.17 -7.27 -18.67
C ASP A 666 21.76 -7.16 -17.24
N GLY A 667 21.22 -7.91 -16.28
CA GLY A 667 21.67 -7.91 -14.88
C GLY A 667 21.06 -6.79 -14.02
N TYR A 668 20.07 -6.05 -14.53
CA TYR A 668 19.29 -5.10 -13.73
C TYR A 668 18.11 -5.79 -13.05
N LEU A 669 17.57 -5.16 -12.01
CA LEU A 669 16.35 -5.65 -11.38
C LEU A 669 15.17 -5.55 -12.35
N LEU A 670 14.38 -6.61 -12.44
CA LEU A 670 13.14 -6.59 -13.20
C LEU A 670 12.17 -5.57 -12.59
N ALA A 671 11.57 -4.74 -13.45
CA ALA A 671 10.63 -3.71 -13.04
C ALA A 671 9.46 -4.31 -12.24
N ARG A 672 9.06 -3.65 -11.14
CA ARG A 672 8.10 -4.22 -10.17
C ARG A 672 6.71 -4.50 -10.73
N ASP A 673 6.36 -3.86 -11.83
CA ASP A 673 5.10 -4.04 -12.57
C ASP A 673 5.09 -5.29 -13.45
N LYS A 674 6.25 -5.92 -13.68
CA LYS A 674 6.38 -7.17 -14.43
C LYS A 674 6.12 -8.39 -13.54
N ALA A 675 5.41 -9.36 -14.10
CA ALA A 675 5.14 -10.63 -13.42
C ALA A 675 6.46 -11.34 -13.07
N GLY A 676 6.57 -11.83 -11.83
CA GLY A 676 7.77 -12.51 -11.34
C GLY A 676 8.90 -11.59 -10.87
N ALA A 677 8.73 -10.26 -10.87
CA ALA A 677 9.79 -9.32 -10.45
C ALA A 677 10.17 -9.40 -8.96
N VAL A 678 9.27 -9.91 -8.12
CA VAL A 678 9.46 -10.13 -6.68
C VAL A 678 9.23 -11.60 -6.38
N ILE A 679 10.18 -12.23 -5.70
CA ILE A 679 10.15 -13.62 -5.31
C ILE A 679 9.50 -13.69 -3.92
N SER A 680 8.25 -14.14 -3.86
CA SER A 680 7.52 -14.26 -2.59
C SER A 680 7.66 -15.64 -1.92
N ASP A 681 8.24 -16.61 -2.62
CA ASP A 681 8.45 -17.97 -2.13
C ASP A 681 9.77 -18.03 -1.33
N GLU A 682 9.66 -18.33 -0.04
CA GLU A 682 10.80 -18.36 0.89
C GLU A 682 11.89 -19.34 0.43
N MET A 683 11.52 -20.52 -0.07
CA MET A 683 12.47 -21.54 -0.51
C MET A 683 13.22 -21.09 -1.76
N LYS A 684 12.53 -20.37 -2.66
CA LYS A 684 13.19 -19.79 -3.85
C LYS A 684 14.13 -18.66 -3.49
N VAL A 685 13.78 -17.81 -2.52
CA VAL A 685 14.67 -16.75 -2.01
C VAL A 685 15.92 -17.36 -1.39
N LEU A 686 15.76 -18.35 -0.50
CA LEU A 686 16.88 -19.03 0.14
C LEU A 686 17.77 -19.75 -0.88
N GLY A 687 17.17 -20.48 -1.84
CA GLY A 687 17.92 -21.15 -2.89
C GLY A 687 18.67 -20.16 -3.81
N GLN A 688 18.08 -19.00 -4.09
CA GLN A 688 18.77 -17.94 -4.84
C GLN A 688 19.97 -17.39 -4.06
N VAL A 689 19.80 -17.09 -2.77
CA VAL A 689 20.88 -16.60 -1.90
C VAL A 689 21.99 -17.65 -1.77
N GLU A 690 21.65 -18.91 -1.51
CA GLU A 690 22.62 -20.01 -1.44
C GLU A 690 23.41 -20.15 -2.74
N HIS A 691 22.73 -20.01 -3.89
CA HIS A 691 23.39 -20.06 -5.20
C HIS A 691 24.31 -18.84 -5.44
N MET A 692 23.89 -17.63 -5.02
CA MET A 692 24.73 -16.43 -5.10
C MET A 692 26.00 -16.60 -4.26
N ILE A 693 25.87 -17.09 -3.04
CA ILE A 693 27.00 -17.33 -2.13
C ILE A 693 27.95 -18.40 -2.70
N LYS A 694 27.41 -19.57 -3.08
CA LYS A 694 28.22 -20.72 -3.46
C LYS A 694 28.90 -20.57 -4.81
N TYR A 695 28.26 -19.89 -5.76
CA TYR A 695 28.72 -19.84 -7.15
C TYR A 695 29.02 -18.43 -7.65
N SER A 696 28.82 -17.40 -6.83
CA SER A 696 28.97 -15.99 -7.20
C SER A 696 28.24 -15.66 -8.50
N THR A 697 27.00 -16.13 -8.63
CA THR A 697 26.20 -15.96 -9.85
C THR A 697 24.76 -15.55 -9.57
N ILE A 698 24.22 -14.66 -10.40
CA ILE A 698 22.79 -14.35 -10.46
C ILE A 698 22.12 -15.16 -11.57
N THR A 699 20.83 -15.48 -11.39
CA THR A 699 19.99 -16.10 -12.43
C THR A 699 18.94 -15.10 -12.90
N THR A 700 18.83 -14.90 -14.21
CA THR A 700 17.87 -13.98 -14.81
C THR A 700 16.52 -14.64 -15.04
N ILE A 701 15.51 -13.84 -15.38
CA ILE A 701 14.16 -14.35 -15.69
C ILE A 701 14.12 -15.34 -16.87
N SER A 702 15.08 -15.26 -17.80
CA SER A 702 15.20 -16.22 -18.90
C SER A 702 15.92 -17.52 -18.52
N GLY A 703 16.46 -17.60 -17.29
CA GLY A 703 17.25 -18.72 -16.80
C GLY A 703 18.76 -18.62 -17.08
N LYS A 704 19.23 -17.53 -17.71
CA LYS A 704 20.67 -17.30 -17.92
C LYS A 704 21.35 -17.04 -16.57
N LYS A 705 22.57 -17.55 -16.42
CA LYS A 705 23.40 -17.35 -15.22
C LYS A 705 24.60 -16.48 -15.55
N TYR A 706 24.88 -15.50 -14.70
CA TYR A 706 26.02 -14.60 -14.86
C TYR A 706 26.84 -14.54 -13.59
N LYS A 707 28.17 -14.64 -13.73
CA LYS A 707 29.07 -14.38 -12.62
C LYS A 707 28.97 -12.93 -12.20
N ILE A 708 28.97 -12.69 -10.90
CA ILE A 708 28.82 -11.38 -10.31
C ILE A 708 29.56 -11.32 -8.97
N ALA A 709 30.34 -10.27 -8.78
CA ALA A 709 30.90 -9.93 -7.47
C ALA A 709 29.87 -9.08 -6.71
N PHE A 710 29.69 -9.36 -5.43
CA PHE A 710 28.80 -8.61 -4.57
C PHE A 710 29.32 -8.58 -3.13
N ASP A 711 29.03 -7.51 -2.42
CA ASP A 711 29.43 -7.27 -1.03
C ASP A 711 28.22 -7.36 -0.07
N THR A 712 27.01 -7.09 -0.58
CA THR A 712 25.80 -7.02 0.23
C THR A 712 24.62 -7.74 -0.41
N ILE A 713 23.74 -8.30 0.43
CA ILE A 713 22.49 -8.93 0.00
C ILE A 713 21.31 -8.15 0.60
N CYS A 714 20.51 -7.53 -0.26
CA CYS A 714 19.32 -6.79 0.12
C CYS A 714 18.09 -7.70 0.20
N ILE A 715 17.26 -7.43 1.20
CA ILE A 715 15.94 -8.03 1.38
C ILE A 715 14.94 -6.93 1.74
N HIS A 716 13.73 -6.97 1.18
CA HIS A 716 12.72 -5.96 1.47
C HIS A 716 11.93 -6.31 2.74
N GLY A 717 11.75 -5.32 3.62
CA GLY A 717 11.00 -5.46 4.89
C GLY A 717 9.47 -5.41 4.77
N ASP A 718 8.93 -5.33 3.55
CA ASP A 718 7.50 -5.08 3.30
C ASP A 718 6.59 -6.32 3.56
N ASN A 719 7.16 -7.43 4.04
CA ASN A 719 6.49 -8.72 4.28
C ASN A 719 6.59 -9.12 5.77
N PRO A 720 5.47 -9.45 6.46
CA PRO A 720 5.48 -9.95 7.84
C PRO A 720 6.38 -11.19 8.07
N GLU A 721 6.60 -12.00 7.03
CA GLU A 721 7.44 -13.20 7.08
C GLU A 721 8.95 -12.90 6.88
N VAL A 722 9.34 -11.63 6.76
CA VAL A 722 10.74 -11.25 6.49
C VAL A 722 11.67 -11.61 7.66
N PHE A 723 11.21 -11.54 8.91
CA PHE A 723 12.07 -11.77 10.08
C PHE A 723 12.54 -13.23 10.20
N PRO A 724 11.67 -14.26 10.08
CA PRO A 724 12.12 -15.65 9.96
C PRO A 724 13.08 -15.89 8.79
N LEU A 725 12.83 -15.26 7.64
CA LEU A 725 13.66 -15.38 6.45
C LEU A 725 15.06 -14.77 6.64
N VAL A 726 15.16 -13.58 7.26
CA VAL A 726 16.43 -12.95 7.60
C VAL A 726 17.25 -13.82 8.54
N LYS A 727 16.63 -14.47 9.53
CA LYS A 727 17.34 -15.42 10.41
C LYS A 727 17.94 -16.59 9.63
N LYS A 728 17.20 -17.15 8.68
CA LYS A 728 17.68 -18.26 7.83
C LYS A 728 18.81 -17.81 6.91
N ILE A 729 18.69 -16.64 6.29
CA ILE A 729 19.75 -16.06 5.46
C ILE A 729 21.00 -15.78 6.31
N HIS A 730 20.85 -15.25 7.52
CA HIS A 730 21.97 -15.00 8.41
C HIS A 730 22.70 -16.29 8.80
N VAL A 731 21.96 -17.38 9.07
CA VAL A 731 22.56 -18.71 9.29
C VAL A 731 23.31 -19.19 8.05
N LEU A 732 22.74 -19.04 6.85
CA LEU A 732 23.41 -19.40 5.60
C LEU A 732 24.71 -18.61 5.39
N LEU A 733 24.72 -17.32 5.72
CA LEU A 733 25.91 -16.47 5.63
C LEU A 733 26.97 -16.81 6.68
N GLY A 734 26.58 -17.28 7.87
CA GLY A 734 27.52 -17.72 8.91
C GLY A 734 28.21 -19.06 8.61
N HIS A 735 27.76 -19.78 7.58
CA HIS A 735 28.37 -21.03 7.09
C HIS A 735 29.17 -20.85 5.78
N ALA A 736 29.24 -19.63 5.26
CA ALA A 736 29.95 -19.24 4.05
C ALA A 736 31.21 -18.46 4.39
#